data_AF-A0A0F7TFX4-F1
#
_entry.id   AF-A0A0F7TFX4-F1
#
_cell.length_a   1.000
_cell.length_b   1.000
_cell.length_c   1.000
_cell.angle_alpha   90.00
_cell.angle_beta   90.00
_cell.angle_gamma   90.00
#
_symmetry.space_group_name_H-M   'P 1'
#
loop_
_entity.id
_entity.type
_entity.pdbx_description
1 polymer ?
#
loop_
_entity_poly.entity_id
_entity_poly.type
_entity_poly.pdbx_seq_one_letter_code
_entity_poly.pdbx_strand_id
1 'polypeptide(L)'
;MGDEKIASEQKGLSFFGLFRQGSRAQGLPLIVLIHGGGATSAFFDNPVVSVVDEFNRLGHNVLNISRPGYRGTPAPTSLTPLRDSISVFIDFINSIYTARRDTGHDGIILVGHSLGGALALSITYEAQGQLPILGVSAMGCLPSLNPLGILSATDPEPENPRFIVESNPENIRRFMGRPEWLNPDALSEDIVAAVFEPGLKSEIGEYQTLELYQYLLDTVFPGIQVPVQYLAAENEILWDDEDPLQGKTIFDALVSHFKSAPEIDAAILPRGGHNYEFSQNVGLLLERRNDFVQKLTRPEDGEDQAASQLPFTKVPILDFAQTTSPTTRSTFLEALRDAIVNVGFFYLKNTGVPNELYQELSEQSSALFNLPLGQKLEIDMINSKHFLGYSRLGQEITALKNDYREQFDFATELPPPGPEEPLYRNIRGPNQWPDPSALPNFRPTIERYLEAIENLSTTFRSLVAEALDLPANAFDDIFDVPLQNKFKLIKYPEPIDSRPGEETQGVGPHKDSCFLTFLHQATPHTGLEVQNKAGTWLPVNPIPGTLVINIGRSLEAITGGVCTATTHRVNLRRGNYLDANGQSLGPRFSFAVFQGVSLDLGVEKVNIEIPKHIKDLVKDEKVRSDAEATFNEMFNGSIGQGTLIARITSHQDVAERWYPDLLKQALKAQLEKQ
;
A
#
# COMPACT_ATOMS: atom_id res chain seq x y z
N MET A 1 27.49 7.83 8.03
CA MET A 1 28.56 8.81 7.70
C MET A 1 27.96 10.18 7.93
N GLY A 2 28.68 11.14 8.53
CA GLY A 2 28.13 12.48 8.77
C GLY A 2 28.10 13.32 7.49
N ASP A 3 27.32 14.40 7.50
CA ASP A 3 27.19 15.30 6.36
C ASP A 3 28.44 16.16 6.16
N GLU A 4 28.84 16.34 4.91
CA GLU A 4 29.84 17.32 4.52
C GLU A 4 29.16 18.68 4.33
N LYS A 5 29.51 19.67 5.15
CA LYS A 5 29.03 21.04 4.99
C LYS A 5 29.88 21.80 3.97
N ILE A 6 29.24 22.30 2.91
CA ILE A 6 29.90 23.01 1.81
C ILE A 6 29.35 24.43 1.72
N ALA A 7 30.16 25.42 2.12
CA ALA A 7 29.78 26.83 2.10
C ALA A 7 29.92 27.44 0.70
N SER A 8 29.06 28.41 0.38
CA SER A 8 29.11 29.18 -0.87
C SER A 8 28.78 30.65 -0.60
N GLU A 9 29.54 31.54 -1.24
CA GLU A 9 29.29 32.98 -1.26
C GLU A 9 29.43 33.48 -2.69
N GLN A 10 28.31 33.89 -3.29
CA GLN A 10 28.26 34.33 -4.68
C GLN A 10 27.24 35.46 -4.83
N LYS A 11 27.59 36.49 -5.61
CA LYS A 11 26.73 37.66 -5.89
C LYS A 11 26.16 38.31 -4.61
N GLY A 12 26.91 38.28 -3.50
CA GLY A 12 26.49 38.83 -2.22
C GLY A 12 25.53 37.96 -1.41
N LEU A 13 25.23 36.74 -1.88
CA LEU A 13 24.43 35.75 -1.17
C LEU A 13 25.34 34.71 -0.51
N SER A 14 25.15 34.49 0.80
CA SER A 14 25.87 33.49 1.58
C SER A 14 24.93 32.35 1.98
N PHE A 15 25.34 31.10 1.74
CA PHE A 15 24.55 29.91 2.02
C PHE A 15 25.44 28.66 2.09
N PHE A 16 24.86 27.49 2.35
CA PHE A 16 25.62 26.23 2.34
C PHE A 16 24.74 25.03 1.96
N GLY A 17 25.39 23.99 1.43
CA GLY A 17 24.80 22.67 1.26
C GLY A 17 25.31 21.68 2.30
N LEU A 18 24.45 20.76 2.73
CA LEU A 18 24.80 19.58 3.49
C LEU A 18 24.77 18.39 2.53
N PHE A 19 25.92 17.79 2.29
CA PHE A 19 26.07 16.70 1.34
C PHE A 19 26.22 15.36 2.06
N ARG A 20 25.34 14.40 1.76
CA ARG A 20 25.40 13.03 2.27
C ARG A 20 25.63 12.05 1.12
N GLN A 21 26.73 11.30 1.21
CA GLN A 21 27.06 10.28 0.23
C GLN A 21 26.18 9.03 0.42
N GLY A 22 25.59 8.54 -0.67
CA GLY A 22 24.80 7.32 -0.75
C GLY A 22 25.66 6.07 -0.68
N SER A 23 25.12 5.01 -0.08
CA SER A 23 25.82 3.74 0.12
C SER A 23 26.14 2.97 -1.18
N ARG A 24 25.42 3.27 -2.28
CA ARG A 24 25.53 2.61 -3.60
C ARG A 24 25.31 3.59 -4.76
N ALA A 25 25.86 4.80 -4.68
CA ALA A 25 25.48 5.91 -5.55
C ALA A 25 25.91 5.83 -7.03
N GLN A 26 26.41 4.69 -7.49
CA GLN A 26 26.89 4.50 -8.86
C GLN A 26 25.71 4.30 -9.82
N GLY A 27 25.60 5.19 -10.81
CA GLY A 27 24.52 5.25 -11.82
C GLY A 27 23.23 5.94 -11.36
N LEU A 28 23.17 6.54 -10.16
CA LEU A 28 21.95 7.16 -9.62
C LEU A 28 22.03 8.69 -9.61
N PRO A 29 20.93 9.44 -9.82
CA PRO A 29 20.97 10.89 -9.82
C PRO A 29 21.28 11.48 -8.45
N LEU A 30 21.89 12.66 -8.46
CA LEU A 30 22.01 13.52 -7.30
C LEU A 30 20.64 14.10 -6.94
N ILE A 31 20.18 13.86 -5.72
CA ILE A 31 18.96 14.48 -5.19
C ILE A 31 19.33 15.82 -4.54
N VAL A 32 18.69 16.90 -4.98
CA VAL A 32 18.91 18.25 -4.43
C VAL A 32 17.65 18.71 -3.72
N LEU A 33 17.75 18.99 -2.42
CA LEU A 33 16.63 19.41 -1.57
C LEU A 33 16.69 20.90 -1.28
N ILE A 34 15.57 21.61 -1.45
CA ILE A 34 15.45 23.06 -1.26
C ILE A 34 14.23 23.40 -0.39
N HIS A 35 14.44 23.85 0.84
CA HIS A 35 13.37 24.11 1.81
C HIS A 35 12.62 25.42 1.56
N GLY A 36 11.45 25.56 2.18
CA GLY A 36 10.59 26.75 2.11
C GLY A 36 11.08 28.00 2.85
N GLY A 37 10.27 29.05 2.82
CA GLY A 37 10.44 30.25 3.65
C GLY A 37 10.10 29.96 5.11
N GLY A 38 10.83 30.57 6.05
CA GLY A 38 10.64 30.33 7.48
C GLY A 38 11.04 28.94 7.97
N ALA A 39 11.71 28.16 7.12
CA ALA A 39 12.24 26.84 7.43
C ALA A 39 13.76 26.79 7.17
N THR A 40 14.41 25.71 7.60
CA THR A 40 15.83 25.45 7.33
C THR A 40 16.03 24.10 6.65
N SER A 41 17.27 23.73 6.31
CA SER A 41 17.60 22.40 5.80
C SER A 41 17.17 21.25 6.73
N ALA A 42 16.98 21.50 8.04
CA ALA A 42 16.44 20.51 8.96
C ALA A 42 14.98 20.10 8.64
N PHE A 43 14.26 20.89 7.84
CA PHE A 43 12.92 20.53 7.35
C PHE A 43 12.92 19.17 6.63
N PHE A 44 13.97 18.91 5.85
CA PHE A 44 14.14 17.65 5.14
C PHE A 44 14.97 16.60 5.89
N ASP A 45 15.56 16.96 7.03
CA ASP A 45 16.43 16.07 7.80
C ASP A 45 16.35 16.37 9.29
N ASN A 46 15.42 15.70 9.97
CA ASN A 46 15.27 15.73 11.42
C ASN A 46 15.07 14.30 11.96
N PRO A 47 15.15 14.08 13.29
CA PRO A 47 15.10 12.74 13.88
C PRO A 47 13.82 11.94 13.64
N VAL A 48 12.71 12.59 13.27
CA VAL A 48 11.41 11.92 13.06
C VAL A 48 11.12 11.74 11.57
N VAL A 49 11.48 12.73 10.75
CA VAL A 49 11.30 12.69 9.30
C VAL A 49 12.60 13.12 8.63
N SER A 50 13.23 12.19 7.89
CA SER A 50 14.43 12.47 7.11
C SER A 50 14.25 12.00 5.66
N VAL A 51 14.00 12.97 4.78
CA VAL A 51 14.01 12.79 3.32
C VAL A 51 15.43 12.48 2.84
N VAL A 52 16.44 13.04 3.53
CA VAL A 52 17.84 12.74 3.26
C VAL A 52 18.14 11.25 3.49
N ASP A 53 17.74 10.68 4.63
CA ASP A 53 17.95 9.26 4.92
C ASP A 53 17.11 8.36 4.01
N GLU A 54 15.92 8.79 3.61
CA GLU A 54 15.08 8.05 2.66
C GLU A 54 15.81 7.83 1.32
N PHE A 55 16.27 8.91 0.68
CA PHE A 55 17.00 8.79 -0.58
C PHE A 55 18.39 8.17 -0.42
N ASN A 56 19.06 8.40 0.71
CA ASN A 56 20.36 7.78 0.98
C ASN A 56 20.25 6.26 1.15
N ARG A 57 19.17 5.76 1.77
CA ARG A 57 18.84 4.33 1.86
C ARG A 57 18.61 3.71 0.48
N LEU A 58 18.05 4.47 -0.45
CA LEU A 58 17.91 4.09 -1.87
C LEU A 58 19.22 4.21 -2.66
N GLY A 59 20.30 4.66 -2.02
CA GLY A 59 21.63 4.73 -2.60
C GLY A 59 21.99 6.07 -3.24
N HIS A 60 21.08 7.05 -3.27
CA HIS A 60 21.36 8.36 -3.87
C HIS A 60 22.32 9.20 -3.03
N ASN A 61 23.14 10.00 -3.70
CA ASN A 61 23.74 11.17 -3.04
C ASN A 61 22.67 12.24 -2.86
N VAL A 62 22.73 12.94 -1.73
CA VAL A 62 21.77 13.99 -1.40
C VAL A 62 22.51 15.28 -1.05
N LEU A 63 22.12 16.38 -1.70
CA LEU A 63 22.54 17.74 -1.39
C LEU A 63 21.36 18.50 -0.79
N ASN A 64 21.36 18.67 0.53
CA ASN A 64 20.33 19.41 1.26
C ASN A 64 20.78 20.88 1.45
N ILE A 65 20.17 21.81 0.71
CA ILE A 65 20.60 23.21 0.67
C ILE A 65 19.91 24.01 1.78
N SER A 66 20.70 24.69 2.61
CA SER A 66 20.22 25.76 3.49
C SER A 66 20.28 27.09 2.73
N ARG A 67 19.13 27.72 2.48
CA ARG A 67 19.02 28.90 1.61
C ARG A 67 19.67 30.17 2.20
N PRO A 68 20.01 31.19 1.38
CA PRO A 68 20.50 32.47 1.87
C PRO A 68 19.57 33.12 2.88
N GLY A 69 20.15 33.68 3.94
CA GLY A 69 19.41 34.27 5.05
C GLY A 69 18.89 33.28 6.08
N TYR A 70 19.14 31.97 5.95
CA TYR A 70 18.75 30.95 6.93
C TYR A 70 19.97 30.33 7.64
N ARG A 71 19.78 29.74 8.83
CA ARG A 71 20.84 29.05 9.61
C ARG A 71 22.07 29.93 9.90
N GLY A 72 21.81 31.19 10.23
CA GLY A 72 22.84 32.16 10.63
C GLY A 72 23.59 32.84 9.48
N THR A 73 23.12 32.67 8.23
CA THR A 73 23.64 33.45 7.09
C THR A 73 22.97 34.83 7.02
N PRO A 74 23.66 35.87 6.52
CA PRO A 74 23.08 37.21 6.38
C PRO A 74 21.83 37.22 5.50
N ALA A 75 20.84 38.02 5.89
CA ALA A 75 19.63 38.22 5.08
C ALA A 75 20.01 38.89 3.74
N PRO A 76 19.46 38.42 2.60
CA PRO A 76 19.63 39.09 1.33
C PRO A 76 19.13 40.54 1.38
N THR A 77 19.90 41.46 0.80
CA THR A 77 19.54 42.90 0.72
C THR A 77 18.77 43.24 -0.55
N SER A 78 18.61 42.28 -1.47
CA SER A 78 17.86 42.47 -2.71
C SER A 78 16.36 42.52 -2.47
N LEU A 79 15.65 43.26 -3.33
CA LEU A 79 14.20 43.24 -3.41
C LEU A 79 13.66 42.02 -4.18
N THR A 80 14.54 41.29 -4.87
CA THR A 80 14.19 40.10 -5.66
C THR A 80 15.02 38.88 -5.25
N PRO A 81 15.06 38.53 -3.95
CA PRO A 81 15.98 37.52 -3.43
C PRO A 81 15.74 36.10 -4.00
N LEU A 82 14.51 35.74 -4.37
CA LEU A 82 14.21 34.45 -4.97
C LEU A 82 14.80 34.36 -6.38
N ARG A 83 14.54 35.37 -7.23
CA ARG A 83 15.07 35.39 -8.59
C ARG A 83 16.60 35.49 -8.62
N ASP A 84 17.18 36.32 -7.77
CA ASP A 84 18.64 36.49 -7.69
C ASP A 84 19.34 35.19 -7.27
N SER A 85 18.68 34.37 -6.44
CA SER A 85 19.20 33.09 -5.97
C SER A 85 19.25 32.00 -7.04
N ILE A 86 18.44 32.07 -8.11
CA ILE A 86 18.34 30.98 -9.11
C ILE A 86 19.69 30.69 -9.75
N SER A 87 20.33 31.72 -10.32
CA SER A 87 21.64 31.56 -10.98
C SER A 87 22.73 31.08 -10.01
N VAL A 88 22.67 31.54 -8.76
CA VAL A 88 23.63 31.16 -7.70
C VAL A 88 23.45 29.70 -7.30
N PHE A 89 22.22 29.19 -7.24
CA PHE A 89 21.96 27.77 -7.01
C PHE A 89 22.37 26.91 -8.20
N ILE A 90 22.16 27.36 -9.44
CA ILE A 90 22.64 26.65 -10.64
C ILE A 90 24.15 26.47 -10.59
N ASP A 91 24.90 27.57 -10.36
CA ASP A 91 26.35 27.57 -10.26
C ASP A 91 26.85 26.64 -9.13
N PHE A 92 26.19 26.71 -7.96
CA PHE A 92 26.54 25.87 -6.82
C PHE A 92 26.26 24.39 -7.08
N ILE A 93 25.06 24.03 -7.54
CA ILE A 93 24.69 22.65 -7.86
C ILE A 93 25.63 22.09 -8.93
N ASN A 94 25.95 22.87 -9.97
CA ASN A 94 26.89 22.47 -11.01
C ASN A 94 28.29 22.19 -10.45
N SER A 95 28.76 23.03 -9.52
CA SER A 95 30.06 22.82 -8.88
C SER A 95 30.12 21.51 -8.08
N ILE A 96 29.05 21.17 -7.36
CA ILE A 96 28.96 19.92 -6.59
C ILE A 96 28.86 18.71 -7.54
N TYR A 97 27.97 18.79 -8.53
CA TYR A 97 27.74 17.73 -9.51
C TYR A 97 29.03 17.42 -10.28
N THR A 98 29.73 18.46 -10.77
CA THR A 98 30.98 18.30 -11.52
C THR A 98 32.10 17.74 -10.65
N ALA A 99 32.30 18.27 -9.43
CA ALA A 99 33.35 17.81 -8.54
C ALA A 99 33.19 16.35 -8.08
N ARG A 100 31.97 15.80 -8.19
CA ARG A 100 31.62 14.47 -7.69
C ARG A 100 31.13 13.52 -8.79
N ARG A 101 31.30 13.89 -10.06
CA ARG A 101 30.91 13.09 -11.22
C ARG A 101 31.53 11.69 -11.20
N ASP A 102 32.78 11.57 -10.74
CA ASP A 102 33.50 10.30 -10.62
C ASP A 102 32.99 9.42 -9.47
N THR A 103 32.15 9.95 -8.58
CA THR A 103 31.47 9.19 -7.50
C THR A 103 30.15 8.56 -7.96
N GLY A 104 29.80 8.72 -9.25
CA GLY A 104 28.85 7.86 -9.94
C GLY A 104 27.47 8.44 -10.24
N HIS A 105 27.22 9.75 -10.11
CA HIS A 105 25.86 10.29 -10.33
C HIS A 105 25.51 10.47 -11.80
N ASP A 106 24.36 9.94 -12.22
CA ASP A 106 23.79 10.17 -13.55
C ASP A 106 22.55 11.07 -13.44
N GLY A 107 22.69 12.32 -13.86
CA GLY A 107 21.65 13.33 -13.75
C GLY A 107 21.37 13.90 -12.35
N ILE A 108 20.39 14.80 -12.27
CA ILE A 108 19.99 15.55 -11.07
C ILE A 108 18.46 15.54 -10.95
N ILE A 109 17.94 15.34 -9.74
CA ILE A 109 16.52 15.53 -9.44
C ILE A 109 16.38 16.58 -8.34
N LEU A 110 15.55 17.59 -8.59
CA LEU A 110 15.27 18.68 -7.66
C LEU A 110 14.01 18.38 -6.86
N VAL A 111 14.07 18.52 -5.53
CA VAL A 111 12.91 18.40 -4.65
C VAL A 111 12.79 19.66 -3.82
N GLY A 112 11.66 20.35 -3.92
CA GLY A 112 11.42 21.61 -3.24
C GLY A 112 10.11 21.61 -2.45
N HIS A 113 10.11 22.35 -1.35
CA HIS A 113 8.92 22.65 -0.54
C HIS A 113 8.65 24.16 -0.54
N SER A 114 7.39 24.57 -0.67
CA SER A 114 6.96 25.98 -0.60
C SER A 114 7.76 26.87 -1.56
N LEU A 115 8.33 27.99 -1.09
CA LEU A 115 9.25 28.84 -1.87
C LEU A 115 10.45 28.08 -2.44
N GLY A 116 10.91 27.03 -1.76
CA GLY A 116 11.93 26.11 -2.28
C GLY A 116 11.42 25.27 -3.46
N GLY A 117 10.12 24.96 -3.50
CA GLY A 117 9.43 24.39 -4.66
C GLY A 117 9.42 25.35 -5.86
N ALA A 118 9.13 26.64 -5.61
CA ALA A 118 9.21 27.66 -6.66
C ALA A 118 10.64 27.77 -7.22
N LEU A 119 11.65 27.80 -6.34
CA LEU A 119 13.06 27.80 -6.73
C LEU A 119 13.46 26.53 -7.51
N ALA A 120 13.03 25.35 -7.07
CA ALA A 120 13.31 24.09 -7.76
C ALA A 120 12.76 24.10 -9.19
N LEU A 121 11.53 24.58 -9.38
CA LEU A 121 10.91 24.74 -10.70
C LEU A 121 11.66 25.77 -11.57
N SER A 122 12.00 26.94 -11.00
CA SER A 122 12.76 27.98 -11.71
C SER A 122 14.17 27.55 -12.09
N ILE A 123 14.89 26.85 -11.21
CA ILE A 123 16.20 26.25 -11.50
C ILE A 123 16.05 25.24 -12.64
N THR A 124 15.01 24.40 -12.61
CA THR A 124 14.76 23.41 -13.67
C THR A 124 14.59 24.06 -15.04
N TYR A 125 13.90 25.21 -15.09
CA TYR A 125 13.73 25.98 -16.33
C TYR A 125 15.03 26.69 -16.77
N GLU A 126 15.66 27.46 -15.89
CA GLU A 126 16.82 28.31 -16.22
C GLU A 126 18.11 27.51 -16.45
N ALA A 127 18.23 26.31 -15.85
CA ALA A 127 19.41 25.47 -15.99
C ALA A 127 19.42 24.58 -17.24
N GLN A 128 18.41 24.69 -18.13
CA GLN A 128 18.32 23.91 -19.34
C GLN A 128 19.62 24.01 -20.17
N GLY A 129 20.25 22.86 -20.44
CA GLY A 129 21.53 22.77 -21.14
C GLY A 129 22.77 23.04 -20.27
N GLN A 130 22.62 23.47 -19.00
CA GLN A 130 23.72 23.65 -18.05
C GLN A 130 23.81 22.49 -17.04
N LEU A 131 22.66 21.99 -16.57
CA LEU A 131 22.57 20.88 -15.63
C LEU A 131 21.81 19.71 -16.26
N PRO A 132 22.24 18.45 -16.07
CA PRO A 132 21.52 17.27 -16.55
C PRO A 132 20.36 16.94 -15.61
N ILE A 133 19.35 17.81 -15.57
CA ILE A 133 18.17 17.61 -14.70
C ILE A 133 17.28 16.54 -15.35
N LEU A 134 16.93 15.51 -14.57
CA LEU A 134 16.06 14.42 -14.98
C LEU A 134 14.60 14.68 -14.61
N GLY A 135 14.34 15.47 -13.57
CA GLY A 135 12.98 15.83 -13.16
C GLY A 135 12.96 16.72 -11.92
N VAL A 136 11.77 17.21 -11.59
CA VAL A 136 11.55 18.12 -10.45
C VAL A 136 10.27 17.75 -9.70
N SER A 137 10.37 17.68 -8.36
CA SER A 137 9.25 17.50 -7.44
C SER A 137 9.06 18.76 -6.61
N ALA A 138 7.90 19.41 -6.74
CA ALA A 138 7.55 20.61 -5.99
C ALA A 138 6.31 20.35 -5.15
N MET A 139 6.42 20.61 -3.85
CA MET A 139 5.29 20.53 -2.92
C MET A 139 4.93 21.89 -2.34
N GLY A 140 3.65 22.22 -2.33
CA GLY A 140 3.13 23.41 -1.64
C GLY A 140 3.56 24.75 -2.27
N CYS A 141 3.94 24.72 -3.55
CA CYS A 141 4.21 25.91 -4.34
C CYS A 141 2.93 26.26 -5.10
N LEU A 142 2.10 27.16 -4.58
CA LEU A 142 0.84 27.59 -5.22
C LEU A 142 0.86 29.10 -5.47
N PRO A 143 1.40 29.59 -6.61
CA PRO A 143 1.45 31.02 -6.91
C PRO A 143 0.04 31.62 -6.97
N SER A 144 -0.16 32.77 -6.32
CA SER A 144 -1.45 33.45 -6.26
C SER A 144 -1.26 34.95 -6.18
N LEU A 145 -2.14 35.70 -6.86
CA LEU A 145 -2.22 37.16 -6.73
C LEU A 145 -3.03 37.59 -5.50
N ASN A 146 -3.70 36.66 -4.82
CA ASN A 146 -4.39 36.96 -3.58
C ASN A 146 -3.37 37.06 -2.43
N PRO A 147 -3.47 38.09 -1.57
CA PRO A 147 -2.58 38.21 -0.42
C PRO A 147 -2.66 36.97 0.48
N LEU A 148 -1.51 36.36 0.81
CA LEU A 148 -1.42 35.19 1.68
C LEU A 148 -1.71 35.51 3.17
N GLY A 149 -1.93 36.78 3.52
CA GLY A 149 -2.14 37.21 4.91
C GLY A 149 -0.95 37.01 5.85
N ILE A 150 0.21 36.60 5.32
CA ILE A 150 1.43 36.31 6.10
C ILE A 150 2.11 37.60 6.59
N LEU A 151 2.14 38.62 5.74
CA LEU A 151 2.63 39.95 6.08
C LEU A 151 1.46 40.88 6.35
N SER A 152 1.56 41.68 7.41
CA SER A 152 0.60 42.74 7.71
C SER A 152 0.65 43.83 6.64
N ALA A 153 -0.52 44.37 6.25
CA ALA A 153 -0.62 45.50 5.31
C ALA A 153 0.08 46.77 5.83
N THR A 154 0.20 46.90 7.15
CA THR A 154 1.01 47.91 7.82
C THR A 154 2.15 47.20 8.53
N ASP A 155 3.38 47.28 8.00
CA ASP A 155 4.56 46.68 8.60
C ASP A 155 4.94 47.48 9.87
N PRO A 156 4.77 46.91 11.08
CA PRO A 156 5.05 47.63 12.32
C PRO A 156 6.56 47.78 12.59
N GLU A 157 7.40 46.98 11.93
CA GLU A 157 8.86 46.96 12.13
C GLU A 157 9.59 46.95 10.76
N PRO A 158 9.53 48.03 9.96
CA PRO A 158 10.07 48.05 8.60
C PRO A 158 11.59 47.81 8.52
N GLU A 159 12.32 48.11 9.60
CA GLU A 159 13.77 47.87 9.72
C GLU A 159 14.12 46.40 10.03
N ASN A 160 13.16 45.62 10.55
CA ASN A 160 13.35 44.20 10.81
C ASN A 160 13.07 43.42 9.51
N PRO A 161 14.08 42.79 8.87
CA PRO A 161 13.88 42.09 7.60
C PRO A 161 13.08 40.78 7.76
N ARG A 162 12.77 40.38 8.99
CA ARG A 162 12.12 39.10 9.30
C ARG A 162 10.70 39.27 9.81
N PHE A 163 9.88 38.26 9.56
CA PHE A 163 8.53 38.13 10.12
C PHE A 163 8.41 36.80 10.88
N ILE A 164 7.47 36.75 11.82
CA ILE A 164 7.10 35.55 12.55
C ILE A 164 5.60 35.33 12.33
N VAL A 165 5.23 34.10 12.00
CA VAL A 165 3.82 33.71 11.98
C VAL A 165 3.42 33.37 13.40
N GLU A 166 2.41 34.06 13.95
CA GLU A 166 1.89 33.76 15.29
C GLU A 166 1.36 32.32 15.35
N SER A 167 1.74 31.59 16.40
CA SER A 167 1.25 30.22 16.66
C SER A 167 -0.16 30.21 17.26
N ASN A 168 -1.12 30.86 16.60
CA ASN A 168 -2.53 30.78 16.96
C ASN A 168 -3.20 29.57 16.26
N PRO A 169 -4.37 29.10 16.75
CA PRO A 169 -5.02 27.91 16.20
C PRO A 169 -5.31 27.99 14.69
N GLU A 170 -5.63 29.18 14.17
CA GLU A 170 -5.91 29.34 12.74
C GLU A 170 -4.65 29.19 11.89
N ASN A 171 -3.55 29.82 12.29
CA ASN A 171 -2.26 29.66 11.61
C ASN A 171 -1.73 28.23 11.72
N ILE A 172 -1.89 27.58 12.87
CA ILE A 172 -1.52 26.16 13.03
C ILE A 172 -2.35 25.32 12.05
N ARG A 173 -3.67 25.53 12.00
CA ARG A 173 -4.55 24.83 11.05
C ARG A 173 -4.13 25.09 9.61
N ARG A 174 -3.85 26.35 9.24
CA ARG A 174 -3.47 26.80 7.91
C ARG A 174 -2.17 26.15 7.43
N PHE A 175 -1.13 26.16 8.25
CA PHE A 175 0.21 25.67 7.86
C PHE A 175 0.42 24.18 8.13
N MET A 176 -0.12 23.66 9.22
CA MET A 176 0.14 22.27 9.65
C MET A 176 -1.02 21.33 9.30
N GLY A 177 -2.23 21.86 9.15
CA GLY A 177 -3.47 21.09 9.00
C GLY A 177 -4.19 20.95 10.34
N ARG A 178 -5.29 20.19 10.35
CA ARG A 178 -6.05 19.99 11.59
C ARG A 178 -5.21 19.25 12.64
N PRO A 179 -5.34 19.58 13.95
CA PRO A 179 -4.54 18.98 15.01
C PRO A 179 -4.52 17.44 15.00
N GLU A 180 -5.65 16.81 14.67
CA GLU A 180 -5.78 15.35 14.60
C GLU A 180 -5.00 14.69 13.46
N TRP A 181 -4.50 15.47 12.49
CA TRP A 181 -3.69 14.97 11.36
C TRP A 181 -2.18 15.08 11.61
N LEU A 182 -1.78 15.74 12.68
CA LEU A 182 -0.38 16.02 12.97
C LEU A 182 0.31 14.79 13.57
N ASN A 183 1.56 14.58 13.19
CA ASN A 183 2.44 13.64 13.86
C ASN A 183 3.00 14.32 15.13
N PRO A 184 2.56 13.94 16.34
CA PRO A 184 2.99 14.61 17.57
C PRO A 184 4.50 14.49 17.80
N ASP A 185 5.14 13.41 17.34
CA ASP A 185 6.57 13.19 17.51
C ASP A 185 7.39 14.23 16.71
N ALA A 186 6.88 14.62 15.54
CA ALA A 186 7.50 15.63 14.68
C ALA A 186 7.34 17.06 15.23
N LEU A 187 6.55 17.26 16.29
CA LEU A 187 6.25 18.57 16.88
C LEU A 187 6.96 18.82 18.22
N SER A 188 7.97 18.02 18.56
CA SER A 188 8.80 18.32 19.74
C SER A 188 9.47 19.69 19.64
N GLU A 189 9.65 20.36 20.78
CA GLU A 189 10.24 21.72 20.84
C GLU A 189 11.59 21.79 20.13
N ASP A 190 12.44 20.77 20.31
CA ASP A 190 13.75 20.68 19.68
C ASP A 190 13.67 20.59 18.15
N ILE A 191 12.72 19.81 17.62
CA ILE A 191 12.54 19.67 16.16
C ILE A 191 11.98 20.97 15.59
N VAL A 192 10.95 21.54 16.22
CA VAL A 192 10.34 22.79 15.76
C VAL A 192 11.37 23.92 15.73
N ALA A 193 12.21 24.04 16.78
CA ALA A 193 13.27 25.05 16.84
C ALA A 193 14.41 24.81 15.84
N ALA A 194 14.69 23.55 15.48
CA ALA A 194 15.69 23.23 14.47
C ALA A 194 15.18 23.51 13.04
N VAL A 195 13.88 23.27 12.80
CA VAL A 195 13.27 23.37 11.48
C VAL A 195 12.83 24.79 11.17
N PHE A 196 12.13 25.47 12.07
CA PHE A 196 11.51 26.76 11.80
C PHE A 196 12.31 27.91 12.37
N GLU A 197 12.46 28.99 11.59
CA GLU A 197 13.05 30.25 12.02
C GLU A 197 12.27 31.43 11.41
N PRO A 198 12.41 32.66 11.93
CA PRO A 198 11.66 33.81 11.39
C PRO A 198 11.95 34.01 9.89
N GLY A 199 10.90 34.02 9.08
CA GLY A 199 10.99 34.10 7.61
C GLY A 199 11.39 35.50 7.13
N LEU A 200 11.79 35.62 5.86
CA LEU A 200 12.23 36.88 5.26
C LEU A 200 11.06 37.63 4.61
N LYS A 201 10.87 38.90 4.98
CA LYS A 201 9.82 39.76 4.39
C LYS A 201 10.01 39.96 2.89
N SER A 202 11.26 40.08 2.44
CA SER A 202 11.59 40.28 1.03
C SER A 202 11.22 39.08 0.15
N GLU A 203 11.30 37.84 0.66
CA GLU A 203 10.90 36.64 -0.08
C GLU A 203 9.39 36.56 -0.28
N ILE A 204 8.61 36.81 0.78
CA ILE A 204 7.16 36.83 0.69
C ILE A 204 6.69 38.02 -0.16
N GLY A 205 7.31 39.18 0.03
CA GLY A 205 7.03 40.38 -0.77
C GLY A 205 7.26 40.14 -2.26
N GLU A 206 8.37 39.48 -2.64
CA GLU A 206 8.61 39.11 -4.03
C GLU A 206 7.62 38.05 -4.54
N TYR A 207 7.34 37.00 -3.77
CA TYR A 207 6.43 35.91 -4.16
C TYR A 207 5.01 36.39 -4.48
N GLN A 208 4.61 37.53 -3.93
CA GLN A 208 3.30 38.15 -4.14
C GLN A 208 3.27 39.18 -5.28
N THR A 209 4.39 39.44 -5.97
CA THR A 209 4.39 40.40 -7.08
C THR A 209 3.77 39.79 -8.35
N LEU A 210 3.15 40.65 -9.15
CA LEU A 210 2.64 40.25 -10.46
C LEU A 210 3.77 39.77 -11.37
N GLU A 211 4.95 40.38 -11.27
CA GLU A 211 6.12 40.02 -12.06
C GLU A 211 6.59 38.59 -11.78
N LEU A 212 6.66 38.18 -10.50
CA LEU A 212 7.07 36.81 -10.17
C LEU A 212 5.96 35.80 -10.48
N TYR A 213 4.69 36.15 -10.25
CA TYR A 213 3.55 35.33 -10.65
C TYR A 213 3.56 35.03 -12.16
N GLN A 214 3.72 36.06 -13.00
CA GLN A 214 3.82 35.92 -14.46
C GLN A 214 5.08 35.16 -14.88
N TYR A 215 6.22 35.43 -14.25
CA TYR A 215 7.43 34.66 -14.51
C TYR A 215 7.21 33.16 -14.25
N LEU A 216 6.57 32.79 -13.13
CA LEU A 216 6.30 31.38 -12.84
C LEU A 216 5.32 30.75 -13.84
N LEU A 217 4.16 31.37 -14.07
CA LEU A 217 3.08 30.75 -14.86
C LEU A 217 3.21 30.91 -16.37
N ASP A 218 3.79 32.02 -16.84
CA ASP A 218 3.90 32.31 -18.27
C ASP A 218 5.26 31.90 -18.84
N THR A 219 6.28 31.76 -17.99
CA THR A 219 7.66 31.44 -18.42
C THR A 219 8.14 30.09 -17.87
N VAL A 220 8.21 29.92 -16.55
CA VAL A 220 8.84 28.75 -15.92
C VAL A 220 8.01 27.48 -16.15
N PHE A 221 6.76 27.43 -15.67
CA PHE A 221 5.91 26.23 -15.73
C PHE A 221 5.75 25.70 -17.17
N PRO A 222 5.37 26.52 -18.18
CA PRO A 222 5.26 26.06 -19.55
C PRO A 222 6.61 25.76 -20.20
N GLY A 223 7.71 26.27 -19.64
CA GLY A 223 9.06 26.07 -20.17
C GLY A 223 9.76 24.81 -19.68
N ILE A 224 9.28 24.13 -18.64
CA ILE A 224 9.92 22.90 -18.11
C ILE A 224 9.73 21.75 -19.10
N GLN A 225 10.85 21.10 -19.47
CA GLN A 225 10.91 20.04 -20.49
C GLN A 225 11.29 18.67 -19.92
N VAL A 226 11.28 18.53 -18.60
CA VAL A 226 11.54 17.28 -17.88
C VAL A 226 10.30 16.88 -17.09
N PRO A 227 10.12 15.62 -16.70
CA PRO A 227 8.99 15.22 -15.87
C PRO A 227 8.86 16.06 -14.60
N VAL A 228 7.61 16.36 -14.22
CA VAL A 228 7.26 17.19 -13.08
C VAL A 228 6.37 16.40 -12.12
N GLN A 229 6.72 16.37 -10.85
CA GLN A 229 5.81 16.00 -9.77
C GLN A 229 5.36 17.28 -9.06
N TYR A 230 4.06 17.55 -9.05
CA TYR A 230 3.49 18.78 -8.49
C TYR A 230 2.44 18.45 -7.45
N LEU A 231 2.75 18.69 -6.18
CA LEU A 231 1.95 18.23 -5.05
C LEU A 231 1.48 19.40 -4.20
N ALA A 232 0.29 19.26 -3.62
CA ALA A 232 -0.19 20.18 -2.59
C ALA A 232 -1.04 19.43 -1.56
N ALA A 233 -1.14 19.97 -0.35
CA ALA A 233 -1.92 19.35 0.70
C ALA A 233 -3.40 19.73 0.64
N GLU A 234 -4.29 18.86 1.10
CA GLU A 234 -5.74 19.10 1.12
C GLU A 234 -6.09 20.40 1.85
N ASN A 235 -5.54 20.63 3.05
CA ASN A 235 -5.85 21.86 3.79
C ASN A 235 -5.17 23.10 3.19
N GLU A 236 -4.05 22.90 2.51
CA GLU A 236 -3.30 23.98 1.90
C GLU A 236 -4.11 24.59 0.76
N ILE A 237 -4.64 23.78 -0.15
CA ILE A 237 -5.37 24.31 -1.31
C ILE A 237 -6.65 25.06 -0.91
N LEU A 238 -7.14 24.79 0.30
CA LEU A 238 -8.32 25.40 0.89
C LEU A 238 -8.02 26.67 1.71
N TRP A 239 -6.78 27.19 1.73
CA TRP A 239 -6.23 28.28 2.57
C TRP A 239 -7.22 29.13 3.40
N ASP A 240 -8.30 29.63 2.81
CA ASP A 240 -9.34 30.43 3.48
C ASP A 240 -10.80 30.08 3.06
N ASP A 241 -11.04 29.08 2.19
CA ASP A 241 -12.35 28.68 1.65
C ASP A 241 -12.72 27.23 2.04
N GLU A 242 -13.92 27.00 2.61
CA GLU A 242 -14.41 25.65 2.92
C GLU A 242 -14.94 24.89 1.69
N ASP A 243 -14.88 25.46 0.47
CA ASP A 243 -15.34 24.80 -0.77
C ASP A 243 -14.22 23.96 -1.41
N PRO A 244 -14.28 22.61 -1.31
CA PRO A 244 -13.26 21.74 -1.88
C PRO A 244 -13.21 21.75 -3.40
N LEU A 245 -14.32 22.10 -4.07
CA LEU A 245 -14.39 22.15 -5.53
C LEU A 245 -13.60 23.34 -6.08
N GLN A 246 -13.65 24.48 -5.39
CA GLN A 246 -12.90 25.67 -5.77
C GLN A 246 -11.39 25.45 -5.60
N GLY A 247 -10.98 24.86 -4.47
CA GLY A 247 -9.58 24.52 -4.23
C GLY A 247 -9.00 23.61 -5.32
N LYS A 248 -9.68 22.49 -5.62
CA LYS A 248 -9.25 21.58 -6.70
C LYS A 248 -9.14 22.30 -8.05
N THR A 249 -10.08 23.20 -8.35
CA THR A 249 -10.08 23.97 -9.61
C THR A 249 -8.83 24.85 -9.73
N ILE A 250 -8.42 25.51 -8.64
CA ILE A 250 -7.20 26.32 -8.60
C ILE A 250 -5.97 25.45 -8.84
N PHE A 251 -5.89 24.31 -8.17
CA PHE A 251 -4.77 23.38 -8.33
C PHE A 251 -4.66 22.83 -9.76
N ASP A 252 -5.78 22.35 -10.32
CA ASP A 252 -5.83 21.85 -11.70
C ASP A 252 -5.45 22.96 -12.71
N ALA A 253 -5.85 24.21 -12.46
CA ALA A 253 -5.48 25.34 -13.29
C ALA A 253 -3.97 25.56 -13.29
N LEU A 254 -3.31 25.53 -12.13
CA LEU A 254 -1.85 25.64 -12.03
C LEU A 254 -1.14 24.48 -12.75
N VAL A 255 -1.62 23.26 -12.56
CA VAL A 255 -1.08 22.06 -13.24
C VAL A 255 -1.16 22.20 -14.76
N SER A 256 -2.21 22.82 -15.30
CA SER A 256 -2.39 23.02 -16.74
C SER A 256 -1.33 23.91 -17.41
N HIS A 257 -0.52 24.64 -16.63
CA HIS A 257 0.58 25.45 -17.16
C HIS A 257 1.80 24.63 -17.55
N PHE A 258 1.99 23.39 -17.08
CA PHE A 258 3.13 22.52 -17.42
C PHE A 258 3.03 21.90 -18.83
N LYS A 259 2.89 22.73 -19.86
CA LYS A 259 2.55 22.30 -21.23
C LYS A 259 3.67 21.55 -21.96
N SER A 260 4.93 21.78 -21.57
CA SER A 260 6.11 21.17 -22.22
C SER A 260 6.69 20.00 -21.43
N ALA A 261 6.16 19.71 -20.24
CA ALA A 261 6.63 18.60 -19.43
C ALA A 261 6.17 17.27 -20.06
N PRO A 262 7.08 16.30 -20.30
CA PRO A 262 6.74 15.02 -20.91
C PRO A 262 5.85 14.14 -20.02
N GLU A 263 5.94 14.27 -18.69
CA GLU A 263 5.06 13.62 -17.71
C GLU A 263 4.77 14.60 -16.57
N ILE A 264 3.53 14.58 -16.07
CA ILE A 264 3.09 15.38 -14.93
C ILE A 264 2.42 14.45 -13.91
N ASP A 265 3.06 14.21 -12.78
CA ASP A 265 2.47 13.56 -11.60
C ASP A 265 1.95 14.63 -10.64
N ALA A 266 0.68 15.01 -10.81
CA ALA A 266 0.03 16.01 -9.97
C ALA A 266 -0.99 15.39 -9.01
N ALA A 267 -0.93 15.75 -7.73
CA ALA A 267 -1.89 15.26 -6.74
C ALA A 267 -2.12 16.21 -5.56
N ILE A 268 -3.35 16.16 -5.05
CA ILE A 268 -3.74 16.74 -3.77
C ILE A 268 -3.62 15.63 -2.72
N LEU A 269 -2.78 15.84 -1.71
CA LEU A 269 -2.54 14.85 -0.66
C LEU A 269 -3.53 15.03 0.50
N PRO A 270 -4.24 13.96 0.92
CA PRO A 270 -5.29 14.05 1.92
C PRO A 270 -4.73 14.30 3.32
N ARG A 271 -5.54 14.94 4.17
CA ARG A 271 -5.34 15.10 5.61
C ARG A 271 -3.93 15.61 5.97
N GLY A 272 -3.56 16.76 5.43
CA GLY A 272 -2.36 17.48 5.81
C GLY A 272 -2.44 18.96 5.45
N GLY A 273 -1.53 19.75 6.01
CA GLY A 273 -1.35 21.17 5.68
C GLY A 273 -0.11 21.44 4.83
N HIS A 274 0.21 22.72 4.65
CA HIS A 274 1.37 23.21 3.88
C HIS A 274 2.69 22.51 4.27
N ASN A 275 2.92 22.27 5.55
CA ASN A 275 4.07 21.53 6.08
C ASN A 275 3.74 20.03 6.22
N TYR A 276 3.42 19.37 5.10
CA TYR A 276 2.87 18.02 5.07
C TYR A 276 3.79 16.95 5.67
N GLU A 277 5.11 17.19 5.65
CA GLU A 277 6.12 16.38 6.32
C GLU A 277 5.86 16.20 7.82
N PHE A 278 5.07 17.07 8.45
CA PHE A 278 4.67 16.98 9.87
C PHE A 278 3.32 16.28 10.08
N SER A 279 2.70 15.76 9.02
CA SER A 279 1.46 15.00 9.12
C SER A 279 1.72 13.53 9.46
N GLN A 280 0.70 12.85 10.01
CA GLN A 280 0.69 11.39 10.18
C GLN A 280 0.78 10.65 8.83
N ASN A 281 0.47 11.34 7.72
CA ASN A 281 0.51 10.80 6.36
C ASN A 281 1.83 11.08 5.64
N VAL A 282 2.88 11.54 6.31
CA VAL A 282 4.20 11.80 5.69
C VAL A 282 4.71 10.62 4.85
N GLY A 283 4.39 9.38 5.24
CA GLY A 283 4.70 8.18 4.45
C GLY A 283 4.17 8.21 3.01
N LEU A 284 2.99 8.79 2.78
CA LEU A 284 2.40 8.93 1.43
C LEU A 284 3.23 9.88 0.55
N LEU A 285 3.73 10.97 1.13
CA LEU A 285 4.57 11.92 0.42
C LEU A 285 5.93 11.30 0.07
N LEU A 286 6.53 10.56 1.01
CA LEU A 286 7.79 9.85 0.79
C LEU A 286 7.64 8.78 -0.30
N GLU A 287 6.57 7.98 -0.26
CA GLU A 287 6.26 6.96 -1.29
C GLU A 287 6.14 7.61 -2.68
N ARG A 288 5.37 8.68 -2.82
CA ARG A 288 5.22 9.40 -4.09
C ARG A 288 6.53 9.98 -4.61
N ARG A 289 7.34 10.58 -3.74
CA ARG A 289 8.66 11.11 -4.13
C ARG A 289 9.59 9.98 -4.58
N ASN A 290 9.56 8.83 -3.90
CA ASN A 290 10.33 7.65 -4.26
C ASN A 290 9.90 7.10 -5.63
N ASP A 291 8.60 6.94 -5.87
CA ASP A 291 8.06 6.48 -7.15
C ASP A 291 8.47 7.38 -8.32
N PHE A 292 8.39 8.70 -8.11
CA PHE A 292 8.81 9.69 -9.10
C PHE A 292 10.30 9.56 -9.43
N VAL A 293 11.17 9.50 -8.41
CA VAL A 293 12.62 9.32 -8.61
C VAL A 293 12.94 7.98 -9.30
N GLN A 294 12.25 6.90 -8.93
CA GLN A 294 12.47 5.59 -9.54
C GLN A 294 12.04 5.51 -11.00
N LYS A 295 10.98 6.24 -11.39
CA LYS A 295 10.57 6.32 -12.81
C LYS A 295 11.65 6.99 -13.66
N LEU A 296 12.27 8.04 -13.15
CA LEU A 296 13.26 8.87 -13.84
C LEU A 296 14.63 8.20 -14.03
N THR A 297 14.88 7.09 -13.35
CA THR A 297 16.19 6.43 -13.29
C THR A 297 16.23 5.10 -14.04
N ARG A 298 15.19 4.80 -14.81
CA ARG A 298 15.11 3.61 -15.66
C ARG A 298 15.66 3.92 -17.07
N PRO A 299 16.57 3.10 -17.62
CA PRO A 299 17.07 3.31 -18.98
C PRO A 299 15.96 3.14 -20.04
N GLU A 300 15.90 4.06 -21.02
CA GLU A 300 14.91 4.03 -22.12
C GLU A 300 15.27 3.13 -23.31
N ASP A 301 16.49 2.58 -23.40
CA ASP A 301 16.87 1.68 -24.50
C ASP A 301 17.09 0.25 -24.00
N GLY A 302 16.06 -0.58 -24.17
CA GLY A 302 16.12 -2.01 -23.85
C GLY A 302 14.75 -2.67 -23.78
N GLU A 303 14.04 -2.73 -24.91
CA GLU A 303 13.06 -3.81 -25.10
C GLU A 303 13.77 -5.16 -24.86
N ASP A 304 13.12 -6.00 -24.06
CA ASP A 304 13.56 -7.30 -23.55
C ASP A 304 14.71 -7.31 -22.52
N GLN A 305 14.34 -7.27 -21.22
CA GLN A 305 14.77 -8.22 -20.14
C GLN A 305 14.56 -7.75 -18.67
N ALA A 306 13.76 -6.69 -18.41
CA ALA A 306 13.49 -6.23 -17.02
C ALA A 306 12.02 -5.97 -16.66
N ALA A 307 11.05 -6.65 -17.29
CA ALA A 307 9.62 -6.58 -16.95
C ALA A 307 9.23 -7.30 -15.63
N SER A 308 10.09 -7.31 -14.62
CA SER A 308 9.76 -7.84 -13.29
C SER A 308 10.04 -6.78 -12.24
N GLN A 309 8.99 -6.14 -11.70
CA GLN A 309 8.92 -5.25 -10.52
C GLN A 309 8.40 -3.81 -10.74
N LEU A 310 7.53 -3.57 -11.72
CA LEU A 310 6.48 -2.56 -11.48
C LEU A 310 5.43 -3.18 -10.53
N PRO A 311 5.04 -2.51 -9.42
CA PRO A 311 3.94 -3.01 -8.61
C PRO A 311 2.67 -3.03 -9.46
N PHE A 312 1.91 -4.13 -9.40
CA PHE A 312 0.68 -4.22 -10.17
C PHE A 312 -0.29 -3.10 -9.75
N THR A 313 -1.04 -2.58 -10.73
CA THR A 313 -2.01 -1.49 -10.53
C THR A 313 -3.46 -1.93 -10.75
N LYS A 314 -3.66 -3.19 -11.20
CA LYS A 314 -4.97 -3.82 -11.38
C LYS A 314 -4.88 -5.32 -11.14
N VAL A 315 -5.97 -5.90 -10.66
CA VAL A 315 -6.12 -7.37 -10.54
C VAL A 315 -6.50 -7.94 -11.91
N PRO A 316 -5.73 -8.88 -12.48
CA PRO A 316 -5.98 -9.41 -13.82
C PRO A 316 -7.21 -10.32 -13.87
N ILE A 317 -7.76 -10.50 -15.06
CA ILE A 317 -8.92 -11.37 -15.33
C ILE A 317 -8.48 -12.46 -16.31
N LEU A 318 -8.60 -13.71 -15.89
CA LEU A 318 -8.24 -14.89 -16.67
C LEU A 318 -9.50 -15.63 -17.11
N ASP A 319 -9.47 -16.18 -18.33
CA ASP A 319 -10.58 -16.92 -18.92
C ASP A 319 -10.31 -18.43 -18.88
N PHE A 320 -10.96 -19.14 -17.95
CA PHE A 320 -10.73 -20.58 -17.77
C PHE A 320 -11.10 -21.40 -19.01
N ALA A 321 -12.01 -20.92 -19.87
CA ALA A 321 -12.38 -21.62 -21.09
C ALA A 321 -11.19 -21.77 -22.08
N GLN A 322 -10.19 -20.88 -22.00
CA GLN A 322 -8.99 -20.92 -22.84
C GLN A 322 -8.10 -22.15 -22.55
N THR A 323 -8.30 -22.84 -21.43
CA THR A 323 -7.55 -24.05 -21.06
C THR A 323 -7.91 -25.26 -21.92
N THR A 324 -9.09 -25.24 -22.56
CA THR A 324 -9.66 -26.39 -23.28
C THR A 324 -9.17 -26.54 -24.71
N SER A 325 -8.68 -25.48 -25.35
CA SER A 325 -8.13 -25.52 -26.70
C SER A 325 -6.60 -25.45 -26.68
N PRO A 326 -5.88 -26.35 -27.41
CA PRO A 326 -4.44 -26.29 -27.54
C PRO A 326 -3.91 -24.94 -28.05
N THR A 327 -4.70 -24.23 -28.88
CA THR A 327 -4.30 -22.94 -29.46
C THR A 327 -4.35 -21.78 -28.48
N THR A 328 -5.15 -21.87 -27.42
CA THR A 328 -5.33 -20.80 -26.42
C THR A 328 -4.71 -21.14 -25.06
N ARG A 329 -4.37 -22.43 -24.83
CA ARG A 329 -3.81 -22.90 -23.56
C ARG A 329 -2.49 -22.21 -23.23
N SER A 330 -1.59 -22.03 -24.21
CA SER A 330 -0.29 -21.35 -23.97
C SER A 330 -0.50 -19.92 -23.45
N THR A 331 -1.38 -19.16 -24.10
CA THR A 331 -1.71 -17.79 -23.69
C THR A 331 -2.31 -17.75 -22.28
N PHE A 332 -3.17 -18.71 -21.93
CA PHE A 332 -3.69 -18.82 -20.57
C PHE A 332 -2.58 -19.13 -19.55
N LEU A 333 -1.68 -20.07 -19.85
CA LEU A 333 -0.57 -20.43 -18.96
C LEU A 333 0.41 -19.28 -18.77
N GLU A 334 0.69 -18.50 -19.81
CA GLU A 334 1.51 -17.28 -19.73
C GLU A 334 0.85 -16.21 -18.85
N ALA A 335 -0.45 -15.95 -19.05
CA ALA A 335 -1.21 -15.01 -18.22
C ALA A 335 -1.34 -15.49 -16.76
N LEU A 336 -1.47 -16.80 -16.55
CA LEU A 336 -1.48 -17.41 -15.22
C LEU A 336 -0.12 -17.26 -14.54
N ARG A 337 0.97 -17.55 -15.26
CA ARG A 337 2.34 -17.36 -14.75
C ARG A 337 2.55 -15.92 -14.30
N ASP A 338 2.17 -14.94 -15.12
CA ASP A 338 2.26 -13.52 -14.75
C ASP A 338 1.42 -13.21 -13.49
N ALA A 339 0.17 -13.66 -13.45
CA ALA A 339 -0.71 -13.41 -12.32
C ALA A 339 -0.20 -14.03 -11.01
N ILE A 340 0.28 -15.28 -11.01
CA ILE A 340 0.75 -15.94 -9.79
C ILE A 340 2.11 -15.43 -9.32
N VAL A 341 2.98 -14.98 -10.24
CA VAL A 341 4.31 -14.46 -9.91
C VAL A 341 4.25 -13.00 -9.47
N ASN A 342 3.51 -12.16 -10.19
CA ASN A 342 3.56 -10.71 -10.00
C ASN A 342 2.42 -10.14 -9.13
N VAL A 343 1.27 -10.83 -9.06
CA VAL A 343 0.07 -10.30 -8.43
C VAL A 343 -0.40 -11.13 -7.23
N GLY A 344 -0.40 -12.46 -7.33
CA GLY A 344 -0.91 -13.35 -6.29
C GLY A 344 -2.44 -13.35 -6.10
N PHE A 345 -3.16 -12.59 -6.94
CA PHE A 345 -4.61 -12.37 -6.92
C PHE A 345 -5.10 -12.19 -8.36
N PHE A 346 -6.21 -12.81 -8.73
CA PHE A 346 -6.81 -12.62 -10.06
C PHE A 346 -8.28 -13.05 -10.10
N TYR A 347 -9.05 -12.53 -11.05
CA TYR A 347 -10.38 -13.05 -11.35
C TYR A 347 -10.27 -14.22 -12.33
N LEU A 348 -11.11 -15.22 -12.15
CA LEU A 348 -11.28 -16.35 -13.05
C LEU A 348 -12.73 -16.40 -13.52
N LYS A 349 -12.97 -16.22 -14.81
CA LYS A 349 -14.29 -16.34 -15.44
C LYS A 349 -14.44 -17.66 -16.18
N ASN A 350 -15.67 -18.01 -16.54
CA ASN A 350 -16.01 -19.23 -17.29
C ASN A 350 -15.51 -20.51 -16.61
N THR A 351 -15.64 -20.59 -15.28
CA THR A 351 -15.07 -21.67 -14.45
C THR A 351 -15.78 -23.02 -14.58
N GLY A 352 -16.92 -23.08 -15.28
CA GLY A 352 -17.76 -24.28 -15.39
C GLY A 352 -18.69 -24.49 -14.20
N VAL A 353 -18.61 -23.66 -13.14
CA VAL A 353 -19.60 -23.65 -12.06
C VAL A 353 -20.90 -23.01 -12.59
N PRO A 354 -22.05 -23.70 -12.53
CA PRO A 354 -23.31 -23.15 -13.04
C PRO A 354 -23.73 -21.87 -12.31
N ASN A 355 -24.28 -20.90 -13.04
CA ASN A 355 -24.74 -19.64 -12.45
C ASN A 355 -25.88 -19.86 -11.46
N GLU A 356 -26.73 -20.85 -11.72
CA GLU A 356 -27.84 -21.26 -10.86
C GLU A 356 -27.31 -21.72 -9.49
N LEU A 357 -26.16 -22.40 -9.45
CA LEU A 357 -25.55 -22.85 -8.21
C LEU A 357 -25.03 -21.68 -7.36
N TYR A 358 -24.49 -20.62 -7.97
CA TYR A 358 -24.12 -19.40 -7.23
C TYR A 358 -25.35 -18.69 -6.65
N GLN A 359 -26.46 -18.66 -7.39
CA GLN A 359 -27.72 -18.08 -6.92
C GLN A 359 -28.30 -18.89 -5.76
N GLU A 360 -28.42 -20.21 -5.92
CA GLU A 360 -28.88 -21.13 -4.87
C GLU A 360 -28.01 -21.02 -3.62
N LEU A 361 -26.68 -20.97 -3.78
CA LEU A 361 -25.75 -20.79 -2.66
C LEU A 361 -26.00 -19.47 -1.92
N SER A 362 -26.22 -18.38 -2.65
CA SER A 362 -26.49 -17.06 -2.08
C SER A 362 -27.82 -17.03 -1.32
N GLU A 363 -28.87 -17.63 -1.89
CA GLU A 363 -30.19 -17.73 -1.26
C GLU A 363 -30.14 -18.59 0.02
N GLN A 364 -29.55 -19.78 -0.06
CA GLN A 364 -29.45 -20.69 1.08
C GLN A 364 -28.56 -20.10 2.20
N SER A 365 -27.48 -19.42 1.84
CA SER A 365 -26.61 -18.75 2.82
C SER A 365 -27.33 -17.57 3.50
N SER A 366 -28.04 -16.74 2.73
CA SER A 366 -28.85 -15.65 3.28
C SER A 366 -29.92 -16.18 4.24
N ALA A 367 -30.61 -17.26 3.87
CA ALA A 367 -31.59 -17.92 4.72
C ALA A 367 -30.95 -18.45 6.03
N LEU A 368 -29.77 -19.05 5.96
CA LEU A 368 -29.00 -19.48 7.13
C LEU A 368 -28.69 -18.32 8.08
N PHE A 369 -28.16 -17.20 7.56
CA PHE A 369 -27.83 -16.04 8.40
C PHE A 369 -29.06 -15.39 9.04
N ASN A 370 -30.24 -15.54 8.43
CA ASN A 370 -31.51 -15.01 8.90
C ASN A 370 -32.27 -15.95 9.84
N LEU A 371 -31.75 -17.16 10.13
CA LEU A 371 -32.32 -18.01 11.17
C LEU A 371 -32.29 -17.29 12.53
N PRO A 372 -33.28 -17.54 13.41
CA PRO A 372 -33.24 -17.10 14.80
C PRO A 372 -31.91 -17.49 15.47
N LEU A 373 -31.37 -16.60 16.30
CA LEU A 373 -30.08 -16.82 16.95
C LEU A 373 -30.01 -18.18 17.66
N GLY A 374 -31.07 -18.61 18.36
CA GLY A 374 -31.12 -19.91 19.02
C GLY A 374 -30.81 -21.08 18.08
N GLN A 375 -31.35 -21.08 16.86
CA GLN A 375 -31.08 -22.11 15.86
C GLN A 375 -29.66 -22.01 15.30
N LYS A 376 -29.11 -20.80 15.12
CA LYS A 376 -27.71 -20.63 14.72
C LYS A 376 -26.74 -21.15 15.79
N LEU A 377 -27.10 -21.00 17.07
CA LEU A 377 -26.30 -21.47 18.21
C LEU A 377 -26.32 -23.00 18.39
N GLU A 378 -27.30 -23.71 17.81
CA GLU A 378 -27.29 -25.18 17.79
C GLU A 378 -26.07 -25.71 17.02
N ILE A 379 -25.62 -24.96 16.01
CA ILE A 379 -24.43 -25.26 15.20
C ILE A 379 -23.25 -24.31 15.50
N ASP A 380 -23.19 -23.74 16.71
CA ASP A 380 -22.06 -22.92 17.19
C ASP A 380 -20.73 -23.67 17.10
N MET A 381 -19.67 -23.01 16.65
CA MET A 381 -18.34 -23.60 16.49
C MET A 381 -17.83 -24.24 17.79
N ILE A 382 -18.20 -23.69 18.95
CA ILE A 382 -17.87 -24.27 20.27
C ILE A 382 -18.37 -25.72 20.43
N ASN A 383 -19.41 -26.13 19.69
CA ASN A 383 -19.95 -27.49 19.73
C ASN A 383 -19.13 -28.49 18.88
N SER A 384 -18.15 -28.02 18.10
CA SER A 384 -17.34 -28.84 17.22
C SER A 384 -15.86 -28.83 17.61
N LYS A 385 -15.34 -29.98 18.03
CA LYS A 385 -13.90 -30.19 18.19
C LYS A 385 -13.11 -30.01 16.88
N HIS A 386 -13.81 -29.88 15.74
CA HIS A 386 -13.24 -29.72 14.41
C HIS A 386 -13.15 -28.26 13.94
N PHE A 387 -13.53 -27.30 14.78
CA PHE A 387 -13.53 -25.87 14.46
C PHE A 387 -14.42 -25.54 13.23
N LEU A 388 -15.55 -26.23 13.12
CA LEU A 388 -16.58 -26.03 12.09
C LEU A 388 -17.88 -25.63 12.75
N GLY A 389 -18.53 -24.57 12.28
CA GLY A 389 -19.79 -24.06 12.83
C GLY A 389 -19.91 -22.55 12.76
N TYR A 390 -20.91 -22.03 13.48
CA TYR A 390 -21.24 -20.62 13.57
C TYR A 390 -20.26 -19.85 14.46
N SER A 391 -19.83 -18.68 13.99
CA SER A 391 -19.13 -17.66 14.79
C SER A 391 -19.91 -16.35 14.75
N ARG A 392 -20.11 -15.74 15.92
CA ARG A 392 -20.95 -14.56 16.11
C ARG A 392 -20.31 -13.31 15.52
N LEU A 393 -21.14 -12.29 15.30
CA LEU A 393 -20.68 -10.97 14.87
C LEU A 393 -19.59 -10.43 15.79
N GLY A 394 -18.42 -10.08 15.24
CA GLY A 394 -17.33 -9.48 16.01
C GLY A 394 -16.49 -10.45 16.85
N GLN A 395 -16.73 -11.77 16.73
CA GLN A 395 -15.99 -12.79 17.48
C GLN A 395 -14.60 -13.07 16.88
N GLU A 396 -14.46 -12.92 15.57
CA GLU A 396 -13.21 -13.17 14.86
C GLU A 396 -12.23 -12.00 15.03
N ILE A 397 -10.94 -12.30 15.15
CA ILE A 397 -9.89 -11.30 15.33
C ILE A 397 -8.85 -11.45 14.22
N THR A 398 -8.62 -10.36 13.49
CA THR A 398 -7.53 -10.25 12.51
C THR A 398 -6.76 -8.97 12.79
N ALA A 399 -5.43 -8.98 12.60
CA ALA A 399 -4.57 -7.83 12.85
C ALA A 399 -4.81 -7.18 14.25
N LEU A 400 -5.05 -8.03 15.27
CA LEU A 400 -5.30 -7.65 16.67
C LEU A 400 -6.56 -6.79 16.91
N LYS A 401 -7.50 -6.79 15.96
CA LYS A 401 -8.80 -6.10 16.07
C LYS A 401 -9.94 -7.05 15.73
N ASN A 402 -11.12 -6.79 16.30
CA ASN A 402 -12.32 -7.56 15.98
C ASN A 402 -12.76 -7.28 14.54
N ASP A 403 -13.05 -8.34 13.82
CA ASP A 403 -13.59 -8.31 12.46
C ASP A 403 -15.10 -8.06 12.51
N TYR A 404 -15.58 -7.02 11.84
CA TYR A 404 -17.02 -6.70 11.75
C TYR A 404 -17.74 -7.64 10.77
N ARG A 405 -17.75 -8.93 11.12
CA ARG A 405 -18.35 -10.02 10.34
C ARG A 405 -19.02 -11.05 11.24
N GLU A 406 -20.06 -11.67 10.70
CA GLU A 406 -20.69 -12.89 11.18
C GLU A 406 -20.34 -14.01 10.19
N GLN A 407 -20.01 -15.23 10.64
CA GLN A 407 -19.61 -16.30 9.71
C GLN A 407 -20.05 -17.69 10.12
N PHE A 408 -20.08 -18.60 9.14
CA PHE A 408 -20.16 -20.04 9.35
C PHE A 408 -18.99 -20.73 8.63
N ASP A 409 -18.31 -21.62 9.36
CA ASP A 409 -17.23 -22.46 8.83
C ASP A 409 -17.76 -23.87 8.57
N PHE A 410 -17.82 -24.24 7.28
CA PHE A 410 -18.08 -25.58 6.78
C PHE A 410 -16.82 -26.16 6.14
N ALA A 411 -16.91 -27.39 5.64
CA ALA A 411 -15.86 -28.06 4.92
C ALA A 411 -16.40 -29.18 4.02
N THR A 412 -15.56 -29.74 3.14
CA THR A 412 -15.87 -31.03 2.50
C THR A 412 -16.19 -32.06 3.58
N GLU A 413 -17.35 -32.72 3.47
CA GLU A 413 -17.81 -33.65 4.51
C GLU A 413 -16.82 -34.81 4.67
N LEU A 414 -16.35 -35.03 5.91
CA LEU A 414 -15.53 -36.18 6.26
C LEU A 414 -16.00 -36.79 7.58
N PRO A 415 -15.80 -38.11 7.80
CA PRO A 415 -16.00 -38.70 9.11
C PRO A 415 -15.02 -38.12 10.14
N PRO A 416 -15.32 -38.23 11.45
CA PRO A 416 -14.36 -37.87 12.47
C PRO A 416 -13.10 -38.78 12.37
N PRO A 417 -11.91 -38.28 12.74
CA PRO A 417 -10.70 -39.11 12.81
C PRO A 417 -10.88 -40.29 13.77
N GLY A 418 -10.16 -41.38 13.51
CA GLY A 418 -10.12 -42.54 14.40
C GLY A 418 -9.51 -42.22 15.77
N PRO A 419 -9.76 -43.05 16.80
CA PRO A 419 -9.28 -42.80 18.17
C PRO A 419 -7.74 -42.85 18.30
N GLU A 420 -7.06 -43.56 17.40
CA GLU A 420 -5.60 -43.71 17.38
C GLU A 420 -4.90 -42.66 16.52
N GLU A 421 -5.65 -41.80 15.82
CA GLU A 421 -5.08 -40.73 15.00
C GLU A 421 -4.43 -39.65 15.87
N PRO A 422 -3.35 -39.01 15.41
CA PRO A 422 -2.77 -37.88 16.11
C PRO A 422 -3.79 -36.78 16.41
N LEU A 423 -3.66 -36.12 17.57
CA LEU A 423 -4.65 -35.14 18.04
C LEU A 423 -4.96 -34.03 17.01
N TYR A 424 -3.94 -33.59 16.27
CA TYR A 424 -4.09 -32.57 15.23
C TYR A 424 -5.02 -32.97 14.09
N ARG A 425 -5.25 -34.27 13.84
CA ARG A 425 -6.24 -34.72 12.86
C ARG A 425 -7.64 -34.27 13.21
N ASN A 426 -7.94 -33.96 14.48
CA ASN A 426 -9.24 -33.42 14.86
C ASN A 426 -9.57 -32.07 14.23
N ILE A 427 -8.63 -31.31 13.64
CA ILE A 427 -9.01 -30.12 12.85
C ILE A 427 -9.75 -30.47 11.55
N ARG A 428 -9.83 -31.76 11.22
CA ARG A 428 -10.64 -32.35 10.15
C ARG A 428 -11.75 -33.20 10.76
N GLY A 429 -12.93 -33.16 10.14
CA GLY A 429 -14.09 -33.92 10.62
C GLY A 429 -15.41 -33.42 10.04
N PRO A 430 -16.55 -33.90 10.58
CA PRO A 430 -17.88 -33.62 10.05
C PRO A 430 -18.32 -32.19 10.30
N ASN A 431 -19.17 -31.69 9.40
CA ASN A 431 -19.83 -30.40 9.56
C ASN A 431 -20.94 -30.44 10.63
N GLN A 432 -21.30 -29.25 11.12
CA GLN A 432 -22.53 -29.04 11.90
C GLN A 432 -23.61 -28.45 10.98
N TRP A 433 -24.63 -29.24 10.65
CA TRP A 433 -25.68 -28.84 9.70
C TRP A 433 -26.89 -28.21 10.41
N PRO A 434 -27.52 -27.17 9.84
CA PRO A 434 -28.77 -26.63 10.38
C PRO A 434 -29.88 -27.68 10.29
N ASP A 435 -30.94 -27.49 11.08
CA ASP A 435 -32.12 -28.37 11.05
C ASP A 435 -32.68 -28.49 9.61
N PRO A 436 -32.71 -29.72 9.02
CA PRO A 436 -33.25 -29.94 7.69
C PRO A 436 -34.73 -29.57 7.53
N SER A 437 -35.49 -29.51 8.63
CA SER A 437 -36.88 -29.04 8.60
C SER A 437 -36.97 -27.53 8.36
N ALA A 438 -35.96 -26.76 8.79
CA ALA A 438 -35.87 -25.32 8.56
C ALA A 438 -35.22 -24.99 7.22
N LEU A 439 -34.15 -25.71 6.85
CA LEU A 439 -33.38 -25.47 5.62
C LEU A 439 -33.07 -26.78 4.86
N PRO A 440 -34.08 -27.43 4.24
CA PRO A 440 -33.93 -28.76 3.63
C PRO A 440 -32.92 -28.80 2.47
N ASN A 441 -32.76 -27.68 1.75
CA ASN A 441 -31.90 -27.58 0.58
C ASN A 441 -30.50 -27.04 0.91
N PHE A 442 -30.23 -26.64 2.15
CA PHE A 442 -28.94 -26.00 2.49
C PHE A 442 -27.78 -26.97 2.31
N ARG A 443 -27.79 -28.12 3.01
CA ARG A 443 -26.73 -29.12 2.92
C ARG A 443 -26.48 -29.59 1.47
N PRO A 444 -27.50 -30.03 0.70
CA PRO A 444 -27.30 -30.43 -0.69
C PRO A 444 -26.68 -29.35 -1.58
N THR A 445 -26.98 -28.07 -1.34
CA THR A 445 -26.39 -26.95 -2.10
C THR A 445 -24.94 -26.71 -1.72
N ILE A 446 -24.59 -26.75 -0.43
CA ILE A 446 -23.22 -26.59 0.04
C ILE A 446 -22.33 -27.73 -0.47
N GLU A 447 -22.80 -28.98 -0.40
CA GLU A 447 -22.06 -30.15 -0.88
C GLU A 447 -21.82 -30.08 -2.40
N ARG A 448 -22.85 -29.74 -3.20
CA ARG A 448 -22.69 -29.54 -4.65
C ARG A 448 -21.71 -28.41 -5.00
N TYR A 449 -21.75 -27.31 -4.25
CA TYR A 449 -20.83 -26.21 -4.47
C TYR A 449 -19.38 -26.60 -4.16
N LEU A 450 -19.14 -27.29 -3.04
CA LEU A 450 -17.82 -27.78 -2.69
C LEU A 450 -17.28 -28.81 -3.69
N GLU A 451 -18.14 -29.69 -4.21
CA GLU A 451 -17.78 -30.63 -5.28
C GLU A 451 -17.39 -29.89 -6.56
N ALA A 452 -18.16 -28.87 -6.97
CA ALA A 452 -17.85 -28.07 -8.15
C ALA A 452 -16.51 -27.33 -8.02
N ILE A 453 -16.22 -26.75 -6.84
CA ILE A 453 -14.93 -26.11 -6.56
C ILE A 453 -13.80 -27.13 -6.44
N GLU A 454 -14.02 -28.32 -5.89
CA GLU A 454 -13.01 -29.38 -5.85
C GLU A 454 -12.58 -29.81 -7.27
N ASN A 455 -13.54 -30.02 -8.17
CA ASN A 455 -13.27 -30.35 -9.57
C ASN A 455 -12.48 -29.24 -10.29
N LEU A 456 -12.89 -27.98 -10.08
CA LEU A 456 -12.18 -26.82 -10.61
C LEU A 456 -10.75 -26.75 -10.05
N SER A 457 -10.60 -26.82 -8.73
CA SER A 457 -9.33 -26.66 -8.05
C SER A 457 -8.34 -27.78 -8.40
N THR A 458 -8.81 -29.01 -8.59
CA THR A 458 -7.97 -30.13 -9.06
C THR A 458 -7.37 -29.85 -10.43
N THR A 459 -8.19 -29.39 -11.37
CA THR A 459 -7.70 -28.98 -12.70
C THR A 459 -6.76 -27.78 -12.59
N PHE A 460 -7.10 -26.83 -11.72
CA PHE A 460 -6.35 -25.60 -11.55
C PHE A 460 -4.96 -25.82 -10.95
N ARG A 461 -4.79 -26.78 -10.02
CA ARG A 461 -3.49 -27.19 -9.50
C ARG A 461 -2.54 -27.63 -10.61
N SER A 462 -3.02 -28.43 -11.55
CA SER A 462 -2.23 -28.83 -12.72
C SER A 462 -1.85 -27.67 -13.62
N LEU A 463 -2.76 -26.72 -13.83
CA LEU A 463 -2.48 -25.50 -14.61
C LEU A 463 -1.45 -24.60 -13.94
N VAL A 464 -1.47 -24.48 -12.61
CA VAL A 464 -0.43 -23.77 -11.86
C VAL A 464 0.92 -24.47 -12.02
N ALA A 465 0.97 -25.81 -11.97
CA ALA A 465 2.21 -26.55 -12.20
C ALA A 465 2.75 -26.32 -13.62
N GLU A 466 1.89 -26.45 -14.65
CA GLU A 466 2.24 -26.18 -16.04
C GLU A 466 2.68 -24.73 -16.28
N ALA A 467 2.05 -23.75 -15.63
CA ALA A 467 2.45 -22.35 -15.71
C ALA A 467 3.84 -22.10 -15.09
N LEU A 468 4.30 -22.97 -14.18
CA LEU A 468 5.66 -22.97 -13.63
C LEU A 468 6.61 -23.90 -14.40
N ASP A 469 6.22 -24.36 -15.58
CA ASP A 469 6.94 -25.34 -16.41
C ASP A 469 7.30 -26.63 -15.65
N LEU A 470 6.44 -27.04 -14.71
CA LEU A 470 6.50 -28.31 -14.00
C LEU A 470 5.59 -29.36 -14.65
N PRO A 471 5.80 -30.66 -14.37
CA PRO A 471 4.81 -31.69 -14.67
C PRO A 471 3.44 -31.35 -14.05
N ALA A 472 2.35 -31.60 -14.78
CA ALA A 472 0.98 -31.29 -14.35
C ALA A 472 0.55 -31.92 -13.01
N ASN A 473 1.26 -32.96 -12.56
CA ASN A 473 1.04 -33.68 -11.30
C ASN A 473 2.05 -33.30 -10.20
N ALA A 474 2.88 -32.26 -10.39
CA ALA A 474 3.96 -31.91 -9.47
C ALA A 474 3.49 -31.61 -8.03
N PHE A 475 2.21 -31.25 -7.86
CA PHE A 475 1.63 -30.94 -6.55
C PHE A 475 0.77 -32.07 -5.98
N ASP A 476 0.60 -33.22 -6.63
CA ASP A 476 -0.41 -34.20 -6.19
C ASP A 476 -0.13 -34.76 -4.78
N ASP A 477 1.14 -34.98 -4.45
CA ASP A 477 1.57 -35.61 -3.19
C ASP A 477 1.55 -34.65 -1.97
N ILE A 478 1.26 -33.36 -2.15
CA ILE A 478 1.25 -32.38 -1.05
C ILE A 478 -0.10 -32.27 -0.34
N PHE A 479 -1.14 -32.94 -0.85
CA PHE A 479 -2.51 -32.87 -0.33
C PHE A 479 -2.91 -34.14 0.40
N ASP A 480 -3.80 -34.01 1.40
CA ASP A 480 -4.42 -35.18 2.01
C ASP A 480 -5.37 -35.86 1.03
N VAL A 481 -5.47 -37.19 1.09
CA VAL A 481 -6.45 -38.00 0.35
C VAL A 481 -7.28 -38.81 1.36
N PRO A 482 -8.60 -38.57 1.50
CA PRO A 482 -9.38 -37.53 0.82
C PRO A 482 -9.00 -36.13 1.28
N LEU A 483 -9.17 -35.12 0.42
CA LEU A 483 -8.95 -33.71 0.75
C LEU A 483 -10.17 -33.13 1.49
N GLN A 484 -9.91 -32.24 2.45
CA GLN A 484 -10.98 -31.45 3.10
C GLN A 484 -10.76 -29.96 2.86
N ASN A 485 -11.45 -29.42 1.85
CA ASN A 485 -11.48 -27.97 1.67
C ASN A 485 -12.30 -27.33 2.79
N LYS A 486 -11.81 -26.22 3.34
CA LYS A 486 -12.55 -25.42 4.31
C LYS A 486 -13.39 -24.39 3.56
N PHE A 487 -14.57 -24.08 4.05
CA PHE A 487 -15.51 -23.20 3.40
C PHE A 487 -16.12 -22.20 4.38
N LYS A 488 -15.87 -20.92 4.14
CA LYS A 488 -16.43 -19.84 4.96
C LYS A 488 -17.58 -19.18 4.23
N LEU A 489 -18.76 -19.18 4.87
CA LEU A 489 -19.85 -18.27 4.53
C LEU A 489 -19.72 -17.04 5.42
N ILE A 490 -19.59 -15.86 4.83
CA ILE A 490 -19.31 -14.63 5.59
C ILE A 490 -20.34 -13.56 5.27
N LYS A 491 -20.90 -12.95 6.30
CA LYS A 491 -21.81 -11.81 6.25
C LYS A 491 -21.16 -10.60 6.93
N TYR A 492 -21.12 -9.49 6.22
CA TYR A 492 -20.71 -8.20 6.75
C TYR A 492 -21.95 -7.28 6.80
N PRO A 493 -22.54 -7.06 7.99
CA PRO A 493 -23.63 -6.10 8.15
C PRO A 493 -23.21 -4.68 7.76
N GLU A 494 -24.16 -3.80 7.48
CA GLU A 494 -23.86 -2.38 7.32
C GLU A 494 -23.33 -1.82 8.66
N PRO A 495 -22.18 -1.13 8.67
CA PRO A 495 -21.63 -0.55 9.89
C PRO A 495 -22.44 0.68 10.33
N ILE A 496 -23.27 0.50 11.35
CA ILE A 496 -24.30 1.46 11.80
C ILE A 496 -23.70 2.78 12.30
N ASP A 497 -22.52 2.72 12.93
CA ASP A 497 -21.88 3.87 13.58
C ASP A 497 -20.75 4.50 12.75
N SER A 498 -20.54 4.05 11.51
CA SER A 498 -19.46 4.57 10.66
C SER A 498 -19.77 5.97 10.12
N ARG A 499 -18.88 6.93 10.38
CA ARG A 499 -18.94 8.25 9.76
C ARG A 499 -18.61 8.15 8.26
N PRO A 500 -19.10 9.06 7.40
CA PRO A 500 -18.68 9.11 6.00
C PRO A 500 -17.15 9.18 5.89
N GLY A 501 -16.55 8.22 5.17
CA GLY A 501 -15.10 8.12 4.99
C GLY A 501 -14.33 7.42 6.11
N GLU A 502 -14.99 6.92 7.16
CA GLU A 502 -14.37 6.11 8.21
C GLU A 502 -14.18 4.65 7.74
N GLU A 503 -13.01 4.09 8.01
CA GLU A 503 -12.69 2.69 7.72
C GLU A 503 -13.12 1.81 8.89
N THR A 504 -14.01 0.85 8.64
CA THR A 504 -14.34 -0.21 9.61
C THR A 504 -13.71 -1.51 9.13
N GLN A 505 -13.00 -2.21 10.02
CA GLN A 505 -12.37 -3.48 9.70
C GLN A 505 -13.45 -4.57 9.53
N GLY A 506 -13.65 -5.04 8.30
CA GLY A 506 -14.39 -6.28 8.05
C GLY A 506 -13.50 -7.50 8.25
N VAL A 507 -12.28 -7.44 7.70
CA VAL A 507 -11.18 -8.38 7.93
C VAL A 507 -9.88 -7.58 7.86
N GLY A 508 -9.01 -7.71 8.86
CA GLY A 508 -7.73 -7.01 8.88
C GLY A 508 -6.75 -7.44 7.77
N PRO A 509 -5.67 -6.67 7.53
CA PRO A 509 -4.59 -7.07 6.62
C PRO A 509 -3.99 -8.43 6.99
N HIS A 510 -3.99 -9.38 6.05
CA HIS A 510 -3.42 -10.71 6.23
C HIS A 510 -3.06 -11.37 4.90
N LYS A 511 -2.36 -12.51 4.98
CA LYS A 511 -2.16 -13.45 3.88
C LYS A 511 -2.82 -14.78 4.26
N ASP A 512 -3.44 -15.46 3.30
CA ASP A 512 -4.02 -16.78 3.53
C ASP A 512 -2.93 -17.82 3.79
N SER A 513 -3.14 -18.71 4.76
CA SER A 513 -2.16 -19.75 5.10
C SER A 513 -2.22 -20.97 4.17
N CYS A 514 -3.29 -21.14 3.42
CA CYS A 514 -3.57 -22.32 2.59
C CYS A 514 -2.73 -22.35 1.28
N PHE A 515 -3.05 -23.27 0.37
CA PHE A 515 -2.43 -23.39 -0.94
C PHE A 515 -3.07 -22.41 -1.94
N LEU A 516 -4.39 -22.56 -2.14
CA LEU A 516 -5.21 -21.69 -2.99
C LEU A 516 -6.51 -21.33 -2.28
N THR A 517 -7.03 -20.13 -2.56
CA THR A 517 -8.35 -19.69 -2.13
C THR A 517 -9.22 -19.40 -3.35
N PHE A 518 -10.49 -19.84 -3.29
CA PHE A 518 -11.52 -19.60 -4.30
C PHE A 518 -12.65 -18.81 -3.65
N LEU A 519 -12.77 -17.53 -4.00
CA LEU A 519 -13.70 -16.59 -3.39
C LEU A 519 -14.81 -16.20 -4.38
N HIS A 520 -16.06 -16.42 -3.97
CA HIS A 520 -17.24 -15.85 -4.61
C HIS A 520 -17.71 -14.59 -3.87
N GLN A 521 -17.67 -13.44 -4.57
CA GLN A 521 -18.24 -12.18 -4.09
C GLN A 521 -19.75 -12.14 -4.42
N ALA A 522 -20.57 -12.67 -3.52
CA ALA A 522 -22.00 -12.95 -3.76
C ALA A 522 -22.91 -11.72 -3.87
N THR A 523 -22.40 -10.53 -3.57
CA THR A 523 -23.17 -9.26 -3.60
C THR A 523 -22.34 -8.16 -4.25
N PRO A 524 -22.97 -7.09 -4.78
CA PRO A 524 -22.29 -6.03 -5.53
C PRO A 524 -21.41 -5.11 -4.66
N HIS A 525 -21.40 -5.30 -3.34
CA HIS A 525 -20.62 -4.51 -2.41
C HIS A 525 -19.13 -4.58 -2.71
N THR A 526 -18.50 -3.41 -2.79
CA THR A 526 -17.04 -3.28 -2.82
C THR A 526 -16.47 -3.50 -1.40
N GLY A 527 -15.14 -3.41 -1.23
CA GLY A 527 -14.51 -3.45 0.10
C GLY A 527 -13.43 -4.52 0.26
N LEU A 528 -13.34 -5.53 -0.62
CA LEU A 528 -12.13 -6.35 -0.70
C LEU A 528 -11.02 -5.50 -1.33
N GLU A 529 -9.87 -5.44 -0.67
CA GLU A 529 -8.71 -4.68 -1.12
C GLU A 529 -7.46 -5.58 -1.06
N VAL A 530 -6.60 -5.47 -2.06
CA VAL A 530 -5.32 -6.19 -2.15
C VAL A 530 -4.17 -5.19 -2.15
N GLN A 531 -3.10 -5.47 -1.41
CA GLN A 531 -1.94 -4.58 -1.31
C GLN A 531 -0.87 -4.96 -2.34
N ASN A 532 -0.49 -4.03 -3.19
CA ASN A 532 0.62 -4.27 -4.12
C ASN A 532 1.99 -4.13 -3.42
N LYS A 533 3.09 -4.40 -4.14
CA LYS A 533 4.45 -4.33 -3.58
C LYS A 533 4.89 -2.92 -3.16
N ALA A 534 4.19 -1.86 -3.58
CA ALA A 534 4.43 -0.49 -3.11
C ALA A 534 3.73 -0.20 -1.77
N GLY A 535 2.82 -1.08 -1.31
CA GLY A 535 2.02 -0.84 -0.11
C GLY A 535 0.65 -0.20 -0.39
N THR A 536 0.35 0.11 -1.67
CA THR A 536 -0.93 0.66 -2.10
C THR A 536 -2.04 -0.41 -2.07
N TRP A 537 -3.18 -0.05 -1.47
CA TRP A 537 -4.39 -0.89 -1.46
C TRP A 537 -5.23 -0.67 -2.72
N LEU A 538 -5.45 -1.74 -3.49
CA LEU A 538 -6.22 -1.75 -4.73
C LEU A 538 -7.56 -2.46 -4.52
N PRO A 539 -8.68 -1.89 -4.99
CA PRO A 539 -9.98 -2.50 -4.84
C PRO A 539 -10.15 -3.73 -5.74
N VAL A 540 -10.78 -4.76 -5.18
CA VAL A 540 -11.17 -5.99 -5.88
C VAL A 540 -12.71 -5.99 -5.98
N ASN A 541 -13.23 -5.21 -6.91
CA ASN A 541 -14.66 -5.02 -7.09
C ASN A 541 -15.34 -6.29 -7.62
N PRO A 542 -16.53 -6.66 -7.11
CA PRO A 542 -17.24 -7.84 -7.60
C PRO A 542 -17.49 -7.78 -9.11
N ILE A 543 -17.12 -8.86 -9.82
CA ILE A 543 -17.43 -9.06 -11.24
C ILE A 543 -18.37 -10.27 -11.36
N PRO A 544 -19.63 -10.10 -11.83
CA PRO A 544 -20.57 -11.20 -12.00
C PRO A 544 -20.01 -12.34 -12.85
N GLY A 545 -20.25 -13.59 -12.44
CA GLY A 545 -19.78 -14.79 -13.16
C GLY A 545 -18.29 -15.10 -12.98
N THR A 546 -17.62 -14.47 -12.01
CA THR A 546 -16.21 -14.73 -11.70
C THR A 546 -16.00 -15.26 -10.29
N LEU A 547 -14.92 -16.02 -10.11
CA LEU A 547 -14.30 -16.25 -8.81
C LEU A 547 -13.06 -15.37 -8.69
N VAL A 548 -12.78 -14.88 -7.49
CA VAL A 548 -11.47 -14.33 -7.17
C VAL A 548 -10.60 -15.48 -6.65
N ILE A 549 -9.44 -15.66 -7.25
CA ILE A 549 -8.45 -16.66 -6.85
C ILE A 549 -7.26 -15.93 -6.24
N ASN A 550 -6.76 -16.43 -5.12
CA ASN A 550 -5.51 -15.96 -4.56
C ASN A 550 -4.60 -17.08 -4.08
N ILE A 551 -3.31 -16.78 -4.11
CA ILE A 551 -2.24 -17.65 -3.68
C ILE A 551 -2.08 -17.52 -2.16
N GLY A 552 -1.99 -18.66 -1.47
CA GLY A 552 -1.70 -18.69 -0.05
C GLY A 552 -0.23 -18.99 0.27
N ARG A 553 0.14 -18.80 1.54
CA ARG A 553 1.52 -18.93 2.04
C ARG A 553 2.08 -20.33 1.86
N SER A 554 1.25 -21.38 1.83
CA SER A 554 1.74 -22.74 1.58
C SER A 554 2.35 -22.86 0.17
N LEU A 555 1.68 -22.31 -0.86
CA LEU A 555 2.19 -22.34 -2.24
C LEU A 555 3.38 -21.38 -2.44
N GLU A 556 3.33 -20.20 -1.82
CA GLU A 556 4.48 -19.27 -1.79
C GLU A 556 5.73 -19.96 -1.21
N ALA A 557 5.60 -20.65 -0.09
CA ALA A 557 6.70 -21.37 0.53
C ALA A 557 7.19 -22.56 -0.32
N ILE A 558 6.29 -23.41 -0.80
CA ILE A 558 6.64 -24.60 -1.60
C ILE A 558 7.37 -24.22 -2.90
N THR A 559 7.05 -23.06 -3.48
CA THR A 559 7.68 -22.58 -4.72
C THR A 559 8.91 -21.70 -4.48
N GLY A 560 9.35 -21.56 -3.23
CA GLY A 560 10.50 -20.70 -2.89
C GLY A 560 10.28 -19.22 -3.20
N GLY A 561 9.04 -18.74 -3.04
CA GLY A 561 8.64 -17.35 -3.25
C GLY A 561 8.31 -17.00 -4.69
N VAL A 562 8.28 -17.97 -5.61
CA VAL A 562 7.90 -17.75 -7.01
C VAL A 562 6.43 -17.36 -7.13
N CYS A 563 5.53 -18.10 -6.47
CA CYS A 563 4.13 -17.68 -6.37
C CYS A 563 3.98 -16.69 -5.21
N THR A 564 3.48 -15.49 -5.49
CA THR A 564 3.34 -14.44 -4.47
C THR A 564 2.05 -14.65 -3.67
N ALA A 565 2.12 -14.80 -2.35
CA ALA A 565 0.95 -14.70 -1.49
C ALA A 565 0.72 -13.24 -1.11
N THR A 566 -0.37 -12.63 -1.56
CA THR A 566 -0.56 -11.18 -1.48
C THR A 566 -1.39 -10.78 -0.28
N THR A 567 -0.92 -9.76 0.45
CA THR A 567 -1.64 -9.19 1.59
C THR A 567 -2.97 -8.59 1.11
N HIS A 568 -4.06 -8.94 1.78
CA HIS A 568 -5.39 -8.44 1.46
C HIS A 568 -6.19 -8.13 2.72
N ARG A 569 -7.24 -7.31 2.60
CA ARG A 569 -8.13 -6.91 3.71
C ARG A 569 -9.57 -6.73 3.21
N VAL A 570 -10.51 -6.64 4.15
CA VAL A 570 -11.88 -6.19 3.87
C VAL A 570 -12.15 -4.90 4.65
N ASN A 571 -12.39 -3.82 3.92
CA ASN A 571 -12.71 -2.49 4.43
C ASN A 571 -14.21 -2.21 4.23
N LEU A 572 -14.89 -1.84 5.32
CA LEU A 572 -16.33 -1.59 5.34
C LEU A 572 -16.61 -0.10 5.48
N ARG A 573 -16.37 0.67 4.43
CA ARG A 573 -16.77 2.09 4.38
C ARG A 573 -18.27 2.16 4.09
N ARG A 574 -18.96 3.15 4.66
CA ARG A 574 -20.38 3.38 4.37
C ARG A 574 -20.71 3.43 2.88
N GLY A 575 -19.82 4.03 2.07
CA GLY A 575 -19.98 4.09 0.61
C GLY A 575 -19.96 2.72 -0.09
N ASN A 576 -19.39 1.67 0.52
CA ASN A 576 -19.41 0.31 -0.04
C ASN A 576 -20.80 -0.35 0.03
N TYR A 577 -21.71 0.21 0.85
CA TYR A 577 -23.06 -0.30 1.11
C TYR A 577 -24.15 0.46 0.34
N LEU A 578 -23.75 1.39 -0.53
CA LEU A 578 -24.68 2.20 -1.31
C LEU A 578 -24.60 1.82 -2.79
N ASP A 579 -25.75 1.76 -3.45
CA ASP A 579 -25.83 1.63 -4.91
C ASP A 579 -25.51 2.96 -5.62
N ALA A 580 -25.57 2.97 -6.95
CA ALA A 580 -25.30 4.16 -7.76
C ALA A 580 -26.28 5.33 -7.48
N ASN A 581 -27.43 5.06 -6.86
CA ASN A 581 -28.45 6.04 -6.49
C ASN A 581 -28.40 6.41 -5.00
N GLY A 582 -27.44 5.89 -4.24
CA GLY A 582 -27.32 6.12 -2.80
C GLY A 582 -28.28 5.28 -1.94
N GLN A 583 -28.89 4.23 -2.47
CA GLN A 583 -29.75 3.30 -1.73
C GLN A 583 -28.93 2.19 -1.06
N SER A 584 -29.33 1.76 0.14
CA SER A 584 -28.65 0.66 0.84
C SER A 584 -28.78 -0.64 0.06
N LEU A 585 -27.65 -1.32 -0.12
CA LEU A 585 -27.51 -2.63 -0.73
C LEU A 585 -27.79 -3.77 0.27
N GLY A 586 -28.03 -3.46 1.55
CA GLY A 586 -28.17 -4.44 2.63
C GLY A 586 -26.81 -5.01 3.07
N PRO A 587 -26.75 -6.25 3.60
CA PRO A 587 -25.48 -6.84 4.02
C PRO A 587 -24.64 -7.35 2.84
N ARG A 588 -23.31 -7.26 2.97
CA ARG A 588 -22.36 -7.86 2.04
C ARG A 588 -22.16 -9.34 2.36
N PHE A 589 -22.20 -10.19 1.34
CA PHE A 589 -21.89 -11.62 1.47
C PHE A 589 -20.63 -12.01 0.67
N SER A 590 -19.83 -12.91 1.22
CA SER A 590 -18.63 -13.47 0.60
C SER A 590 -18.46 -14.93 1.00
N PHE A 591 -18.22 -15.79 0.01
CA PHE A 591 -18.12 -17.24 0.22
C PHE A 591 -16.76 -17.73 -0.26
N ALA A 592 -15.92 -18.21 0.67
CA ALA A 592 -14.51 -18.51 0.40
C ALA A 592 -14.17 -19.97 0.68
N VAL A 593 -13.70 -20.70 -0.34
CA VAL A 593 -13.21 -22.06 -0.22
C VAL A 593 -11.68 -22.04 -0.17
N PHE A 594 -11.11 -22.66 0.85
CA PHE A 594 -9.67 -22.72 1.11
C PHE A 594 -9.17 -24.15 0.89
N GLN A 595 -8.23 -24.31 -0.04
CA GLN A 595 -7.55 -25.56 -0.31
C GLN A 595 -6.25 -25.63 0.51
N GLY A 596 -6.23 -26.41 1.58
CA GLY A 596 -5.06 -26.60 2.43
C GLY A 596 -4.13 -27.71 1.93
N VAL A 597 -2.88 -27.73 2.42
CA VAL A 597 -1.95 -28.84 2.23
C VAL A 597 -2.17 -29.95 3.27
N SER A 598 -1.55 -31.13 3.08
CA SER A 598 -1.62 -32.23 4.02
C SER A 598 -1.08 -31.83 5.40
N LEU A 599 -1.76 -32.27 6.46
CA LEU A 599 -1.31 -32.06 7.84
C LEU A 599 -0.05 -32.86 8.20
N ASP A 600 0.25 -33.89 7.40
CA ASP A 600 1.43 -34.73 7.53
C ASP A 600 2.53 -34.36 6.53
N LEU A 601 2.41 -33.20 5.87
CA LEU A 601 3.43 -32.72 4.95
C LEU A 601 4.65 -32.25 5.78
N GLY A 602 5.79 -32.87 5.53
CA GLY A 602 7.10 -32.47 6.06
C GLY A 602 8.03 -32.07 4.93
N VAL A 603 9.18 -31.47 5.26
CA VAL A 603 10.19 -31.04 4.27
C VAL A 603 10.58 -32.19 3.33
N GLU A 604 10.68 -33.41 3.85
CA GLU A 604 11.04 -34.60 3.09
C GLU A 604 10.03 -35.01 2.01
N LYS A 605 8.79 -34.53 2.12
CA LYS A 605 7.71 -34.79 1.14
C LYS A 605 7.55 -33.67 0.12
N VAL A 606 8.18 -32.51 0.34
CA VAL A 606 8.18 -31.42 -0.64
C VAL A 606 9.37 -31.59 -1.58
N ASN A 607 9.20 -32.40 -2.63
CA ASN A 607 10.22 -32.63 -3.66
C ASN A 607 9.86 -31.91 -4.97
N ILE A 608 9.76 -30.57 -4.92
CA ILE A 608 9.42 -29.74 -6.08
C ILE A 608 10.61 -28.84 -6.40
N GLU A 609 11.26 -29.11 -7.53
CA GLU A 609 12.35 -28.28 -8.04
C GLU A 609 11.84 -27.29 -9.09
N ILE A 610 11.69 -26.02 -8.72
CA ILE A 610 11.29 -24.99 -9.67
C ILE A 610 12.41 -24.77 -10.71
N PRO A 611 12.12 -24.83 -12.02
CA PRO A 611 13.12 -24.60 -13.07
C PRO A 611 13.83 -23.25 -12.90
N LYS A 612 15.12 -23.21 -13.24
CA LYS A 612 15.95 -22.01 -13.02
C LYS A 612 15.37 -20.77 -13.71
N HIS A 613 14.91 -20.89 -14.95
CA HIS A 613 14.34 -19.75 -15.69
C HIS A 613 13.04 -19.22 -15.07
N ILE A 614 12.30 -20.05 -14.33
CA ILE A 614 11.12 -19.65 -13.56
C ILE A 614 11.53 -19.01 -12.23
N LYS A 615 12.51 -19.57 -11.52
CA LYS A 615 13.09 -18.95 -10.31
C LYS A 615 13.60 -17.54 -10.63
N ASP A 616 14.28 -17.39 -11.76
CA ASP A 616 14.89 -16.13 -12.21
C ASP A 616 13.86 -15.02 -12.54
N LEU A 617 12.56 -15.35 -12.60
CA LEU A 617 11.47 -14.35 -12.66
C LEU A 617 11.36 -13.54 -11.37
N VAL A 618 11.73 -14.13 -10.22
CA VAL A 618 11.78 -13.42 -8.93
C VAL A 618 13.19 -12.90 -8.68
N LYS A 619 13.41 -11.61 -9.00
CA LYS A 619 14.71 -10.95 -8.79
C LYS A 619 14.92 -10.39 -7.37
N ASP A 620 13.89 -10.41 -6.53
CA ASP A 620 13.96 -9.91 -5.15
C ASP A 620 14.50 -11.00 -4.20
N GLU A 621 15.75 -10.85 -3.76
CA GLU A 621 16.37 -11.75 -2.80
C GLU A 621 15.66 -11.78 -1.44
N LYS A 622 15.00 -10.68 -1.04
CA LYS A 622 14.23 -10.63 0.21
C LYS A 622 12.98 -11.48 0.11
N VAL A 623 12.26 -11.45 -1.02
CA VAL A 623 11.10 -12.33 -1.25
C VAL A 623 11.50 -13.80 -1.16
N ARG A 624 12.65 -14.17 -1.75
CA ARG A 624 13.18 -15.53 -1.68
C ARG A 624 13.56 -15.91 -0.24
N SER A 625 14.25 -15.03 0.48
CA SER A 625 14.62 -15.23 1.89
C SER A 625 13.41 -15.34 2.81
N ASP A 626 12.39 -14.49 2.62
CA ASP A 626 11.16 -14.50 3.42
C ASP A 626 10.33 -15.76 3.14
N ALA A 627 10.30 -16.22 1.88
CA ALA A 627 9.67 -17.47 1.50
C ALA A 627 10.41 -18.68 2.08
N GLU A 628 11.75 -18.68 2.08
CA GLU A 628 12.57 -19.72 2.71
C GLU A 628 12.38 -19.74 4.23
N ALA A 629 12.34 -18.58 4.89
CA ALA A 629 12.03 -18.46 6.30
C ALA A 629 10.61 -19.00 6.60
N THR A 630 9.62 -18.64 5.78
CA THR A 630 8.24 -19.15 5.88
C THR A 630 8.20 -20.67 5.67
N PHE A 631 8.95 -21.19 4.70
CA PHE A 631 9.05 -22.62 4.45
C PHE A 631 9.64 -23.35 5.66
N ASN A 632 10.74 -22.85 6.18
CA ASN A 632 11.36 -23.42 7.37
C ASN A 632 10.43 -23.36 8.58
N GLU A 633 9.74 -22.25 8.82
CA GLU A 633 8.77 -22.12 9.92
C GLU A 633 7.59 -23.09 9.76
N MET A 634 7.06 -23.25 8.54
CA MET A 634 5.88 -24.06 8.27
C MET A 634 6.19 -25.55 8.24
N PHE A 635 7.33 -25.95 7.64
CA PHE A 635 7.64 -27.34 7.32
C PHE A 635 8.73 -27.97 8.21
N ASN A 636 9.56 -27.19 8.94
CA ASN A 636 10.45 -27.77 9.96
C ASN A 636 9.67 -28.07 11.25
N GLY A 637 8.83 -29.10 11.20
CA GLY A 637 7.98 -29.53 12.30
C GLY A 637 6.75 -30.28 11.79
N SER A 638 5.77 -30.54 12.66
CA SER A 638 4.47 -31.07 12.25
C SER A 638 3.53 -29.91 11.89
N ILE A 639 3.22 -29.73 10.60
CA ILE A 639 2.21 -28.75 10.14
C ILE A 639 0.90 -28.95 10.87
N GLY A 640 0.47 -30.22 11.01
CA GLY A 640 -0.73 -30.58 11.74
C GLY A 640 -0.73 -30.01 13.16
N GLN A 641 0.34 -30.24 13.94
CA GLN A 641 0.45 -29.70 15.28
C GLN A 641 0.45 -28.17 15.29
N GLY A 642 1.22 -27.51 14.43
CA GLY A 642 1.25 -26.06 14.31
C GLY A 642 -0.15 -25.48 14.00
N THR A 643 -0.88 -26.11 13.08
CA THR A 643 -2.23 -25.70 12.68
C THR A 643 -3.25 -25.90 13.81
N LEU A 644 -3.15 -27.01 14.55
CA LEU A 644 -4.00 -27.25 15.73
C LEU A 644 -3.73 -26.20 16.81
N ILE A 645 -2.46 -25.90 17.12
CA ILE A 645 -2.10 -24.88 18.12
C ILE A 645 -2.63 -23.51 17.69
N ALA A 646 -2.46 -23.13 16.42
CA ALA A 646 -3.01 -21.88 15.90
C ALA A 646 -4.53 -21.80 16.11
N ARG A 647 -5.28 -22.87 15.78
CA ARG A 647 -6.73 -22.94 16.00
C ARG A 647 -7.10 -22.84 17.48
N ILE A 648 -6.34 -23.50 18.36
CA ILE A 648 -6.55 -23.45 19.81
C ILE A 648 -6.36 -22.03 20.36
N THR A 649 -5.34 -21.31 19.89
CA THR A 649 -5.06 -19.95 20.36
C THR A 649 -6.05 -18.92 19.80
N SER A 650 -6.58 -19.15 18.59
CA SER A 650 -7.56 -18.27 17.94
C SER A 650 -9.01 -18.52 18.38
N HIS A 651 -9.36 -19.75 18.75
CA HIS A 651 -10.69 -20.16 19.19
C HIS A 651 -10.62 -20.77 20.60
N GLN A 652 -10.29 -19.92 21.57
CA GLN A 652 -10.03 -20.35 22.95
C GLN A 652 -11.27 -20.97 23.60
N ASP A 653 -12.47 -20.53 23.24
CA ASP A 653 -13.75 -21.11 23.69
C ASP A 653 -13.95 -22.57 23.23
N VAL A 654 -13.65 -22.85 21.96
CA VAL A 654 -13.63 -24.23 21.43
C VAL A 654 -12.56 -25.04 22.18
N ALA A 655 -11.38 -24.45 22.39
CA ALA A 655 -10.28 -25.12 23.05
C ALA A 655 -10.52 -25.38 24.54
N GLU A 656 -11.17 -24.48 25.27
CA GLU A 656 -11.56 -24.70 26.67
C GLU A 656 -12.48 -25.92 26.80
N ARG A 657 -13.39 -26.11 25.84
CA ARG A 657 -14.33 -27.22 25.85
C ARG A 657 -13.71 -28.55 25.42
N TRP A 658 -12.90 -28.56 24.36
CA TRP A 658 -12.44 -29.79 23.72
C TRP A 658 -10.95 -30.10 23.91
N TYR A 659 -10.12 -29.10 24.24
CA TYR A 659 -8.66 -29.19 24.35
C TYR A 659 -8.08 -28.41 25.54
N PRO A 660 -8.66 -28.47 26.76
CA PRO A 660 -8.32 -27.54 27.85
C PRO A 660 -6.85 -27.59 28.28
N ASP A 661 -6.26 -28.79 28.33
CA ASP A 661 -4.85 -28.95 28.69
C ASP A 661 -3.92 -28.36 27.65
N LEU A 662 -4.26 -28.51 26.37
CA LEU A 662 -3.46 -28.00 25.26
C LEU A 662 -3.57 -26.48 25.14
N LEU A 663 -4.74 -25.91 25.42
CA LEU A 663 -4.92 -24.46 25.54
C LEU A 663 -4.02 -23.88 26.63
N LYS A 664 -4.03 -24.48 27.83
CA LYS A 664 -3.20 -24.02 28.94
C LYS A 664 -1.71 -24.06 28.59
N GLN A 665 -1.26 -25.10 27.88
CA GLN A 665 0.12 -25.21 27.41
C GLN A 665 0.45 -24.14 26.36
N ALA A 666 -0.43 -23.94 25.37
CA ALA A 666 -0.23 -22.97 24.30
C ALA A 666 -0.16 -21.52 24.82
N LEU A 667 -1.05 -21.13 25.74
CA LEU A 667 -1.04 -19.80 26.35
C LEU A 667 0.19 -19.57 27.22
N LYS A 668 0.63 -20.59 27.97
CA LYS A 668 1.88 -20.51 28.74
C LYS A 668 3.09 -20.28 27.82
N ALA A 669 3.17 -21.02 26.72
CA ALA A 669 4.27 -20.87 25.76
C ALA A 669 4.27 -19.51 25.05
N GLN A 670 3.10 -18.89 24.84
CA GLN A 670 3.01 -17.52 24.32
C GLN A 670 3.55 -16.48 25.32
N LEU A 671 3.23 -16.63 26.60
CA LEU A 671 3.72 -15.74 27.66
C LEU A 671 5.24 -15.85 27.87
N GLU A 672 5.83 -17.03 27.65
CA GLU A 672 7.28 -17.24 27.76
C GLU A 672 8.08 -16.69 26.57
N LYS A 673 7.40 -16.33 25.47
CA LYS A 673 8.01 -15.74 24.26
C LYS A 673 7.90 -14.21 24.19
N GLN A 674 7.09 -13.60 25.05
CA GLN A 674 6.94 -12.14 25.22
C GLN A 674 7.90 -11.66 26.31
#